data_AF-A0A257TL91-F1
#
_entry.id   AF-A0A257TL91-F1
#
_cell.length_a   1.000
_cell.length_b   1.000
_cell.length_c   1.000
_cell.angle_alpha   90.00
_cell.angle_beta   90.00
_cell.angle_gamma   90.00
#
_symmetry.space_group_name_H-M   'P 1'
#
loop_
_entity.id
_entity.type
_entity.pdbx_description
1 polymer ?
#
loop_
_entity_poly.entity_id
_entity_poly.type
_entity_poly.pdbx_seq_one_letter_code
_entity_poly.pdbx_strand_id
1 'polypeptide(L)'
;GLRTILAVAQDVLGNISSPQSLTILLDTQGPQIGGVSVTGSTNYNLFLNDEPTPTPLVNSLDVTFTDPVVRSGGFVFPAVNQALATTVASYQLVGRTNGTIPITSVTFTDNTAAGSPGSSVATLHFATPLPDDDYTLTISDNILDNAGNALSGAFNGSFPSGNGSPGSSFTGSFVVNSRPHLAVASNGSVSLDINGDGTFDPSNTVPNSDLVETFGYPNDRLFEGKFATPATGSSPATVSGFDELGAYGNVNGQWRWLLNLDPAQGTSKPSTVAEPLKIDGTPVAGYFAGNPSLGMQVGLFSNGTWWLDVLNHHTIDSADVAAGGKLEGDMKGTPIVGDFDGDGKTDLATYQNGVFEFDLSSKEPGGKLTGNYNATIRAAALIPALNYSGVTATPVAADLDGDGITDLGLFVTDPPGNGPGNDPGGHGPGGHGPGGHGPGGNNSNGTQSASGVGQWYWLVSNDAKDAGGASPGGAFASLDHDFNPAPLGHDLSYQYGSASGVPLVGIWDPPTSAEATTSGTTPATGWVPALYENVLGRQPSSTEVTNWNTALANGQVTNSQIAQIFLESTERLSPIIDDYYEQYLGRPADSAGLSYWIGVWQANGGPEQVQAGIIGSPEYYATAGKLYPNLSPDAAWVTALYNNLLSRDPEPQGLAFWENYIQTNSRQSVVLGFVTSAEYRLGLIDGWFEEYLGRAADPQAEQYWLGQMEQGVTQDQVQAALVTSAEFVSRSQTGA
;
A
#
# COMPACT_ATOMS: atom_id res chain seq x y z
N GLY A 1 38.06 29.55 18.60
CA GLY A 1 38.73 29.09 19.83
C GLY A 1 39.28 30.25 20.66
N LEU A 2 39.61 29.99 21.93
CA LEU A 2 40.06 31.01 22.89
C LEU A 2 41.36 31.68 22.43
N ARG A 3 41.40 33.01 22.55
CA ARG A 3 42.57 33.85 22.34
C ARG A 3 42.64 34.87 23.47
N THR A 4 43.86 35.31 23.78
CA THR A 4 44.10 36.38 24.73
C THR A 4 44.66 37.57 23.97
N ILE A 5 43.92 38.68 23.97
CA ILE A 5 44.43 39.96 23.50
C ILE A 5 45.17 40.61 24.67
N LEU A 6 46.42 41.00 24.43
CA LEU A 6 47.19 41.82 25.35
C LEU A 6 47.23 43.25 24.81
N ALA A 7 46.76 44.20 25.61
CA ALA A 7 46.73 45.61 25.25
C ALA A 7 47.58 46.44 26.23
N VAL A 8 48.28 47.42 25.68
CA VAL A 8 48.95 48.48 26.43
C VAL A 8 48.48 49.83 25.89
N ALA A 9 48.38 50.84 26.75
CA ALA A 9 48.12 52.21 26.35
C ALA A 9 49.42 53.00 26.38
N GLN A 10 49.69 53.77 25.32
CA GLN A 10 50.81 54.70 25.26
C GLN A 10 50.27 56.13 25.18
N ASP A 11 50.75 57.00 26.06
CA ASP A 11 50.43 58.43 25.99
C ASP A 11 51.31 59.18 24.96
N VAL A 12 51.01 60.46 24.71
CA VAL A 12 51.77 61.31 23.77
C VAL A 12 53.22 61.56 24.21
N LEU A 13 53.56 61.30 25.47
CA LEU A 13 54.91 61.42 26.02
C LEU A 13 55.70 60.10 25.97
N GLY A 14 55.05 59.01 25.56
CA GLY A 14 55.65 57.69 25.44
C GLY A 14 55.59 56.82 26.69
N ASN A 15 54.82 57.20 27.72
CA ASN A 15 54.60 56.34 28.88
C ASN A 15 53.68 55.18 28.49
N ILE A 16 54.09 53.95 28.78
CA ILE A 16 53.34 52.73 28.45
C ILE A 16 52.74 52.13 29.72
N SER A 17 51.44 51.81 29.70
CA SER A 17 50.76 51.14 30.80
C SER A 17 51.24 49.70 31.01
N SER A 18 50.97 49.11 32.18
CA SER A 18 51.09 47.66 32.35
C SER A 18 50.15 46.94 31.37
N PRO A 19 50.57 45.80 30.78
CA PRO A 19 49.71 45.00 29.91
C PRO A 19 48.41 44.60 30.62
N GLN A 20 47.29 44.79 29.94
CA GLN A 20 45.99 44.26 30.33
C GLN A 20 45.62 43.11 29.39
N SER A 21 44.93 42.09 29.90
CA SER A 21 44.47 40.95 29.09
C SER A 21 42.97 40.94 28.94
N LEU A 22 42.50 40.69 27.71
CA LEU A 22 41.12 40.38 27.40
C LEU A 22 41.06 39.01 26.73
N THR A 23 40.37 38.06 27.37
CA THR A 23 40.06 36.77 26.74
C THR A 23 38.92 36.96 25.76
N ILE A 24 39.08 36.45 24.55
CA ILE A 24 38.04 36.42 23.50
C ILE A 24 37.90 35.00 22.97
N LEU A 25 36.73 34.68 22.42
CA LEU A 25 36.56 33.52 21.55
C LEU A 25 36.55 34.02 20.11
N LEU A 26 37.54 33.60 19.31
CA LEU A 26 37.54 33.88 17.87
C LEU A 26 36.82 32.75 17.15
N ASP A 27 35.75 33.06 16.44
CA ASP A 27 35.04 32.13 15.59
C ASP A 27 35.11 32.57 14.12
N THR A 28 35.40 31.61 13.25
CA THR A 28 35.47 31.82 11.79
C THR A 28 34.78 30.69 11.04
N GLN A 29 34.17 29.74 11.76
CA GLN A 29 33.52 28.59 11.17
C GLN A 29 32.02 28.83 11.20
N GLY A 30 31.33 28.41 10.14
CA GLY A 30 29.88 28.46 10.11
C GLY A 30 29.29 27.33 10.96
N PRO A 31 28.15 27.55 11.63
CA PRO A 31 27.39 26.46 12.23
C PRO A 31 26.93 25.48 11.13
N GLN A 32 26.83 24.19 11.47
CA GLN A 32 26.43 23.10 10.59
C GLN A 32 25.11 22.49 11.09
N ILE A 33 24.39 21.78 10.22
CA ILE A 33 23.28 20.92 10.64
C ILE A 33 23.87 19.60 11.12
N GLY A 34 23.74 19.30 12.41
CA GLY A 34 24.21 18.07 13.03
C GLY A 34 23.26 16.88 12.86
N GLY A 35 22.01 17.13 12.49
CA GLY A 35 21.00 16.11 12.21
C GLY A 35 19.59 16.69 12.17
N VAL A 36 18.68 15.94 11.58
CA VAL A 36 17.24 16.22 11.60
C VAL A 36 16.51 14.93 11.96
N SER A 37 15.65 14.99 12.97
CA SER A 37 14.91 13.82 13.48
C SER A 37 13.48 14.15 13.82
N VAL A 38 12.60 13.15 13.82
CA VAL A 38 11.23 13.29 14.35
C VAL A 38 11.34 13.50 15.87
N THR A 39 10.68 14.54 16.40
CA THR A 39 10.73 14.84 17.83
C THR A 39 10.19 13.67 18.65
N GLY A 40 10.93 13.25 19.68
CA GLY A 40 10.59 12.06 20.48
C GLY A 40 11.07 10.72 19.92
N SER A 41 11.48 10.68 18.64
CA SER A 41 11.98 9.48 17.96
C SER A 41 13.43 9.66 17.53
N THR A 42 14.32 9.87 18.49
CA THR A 42 15.74 10.25 18.25
C THR A 42 16.57 9.18 17.52
N ASN A 43 16.07 7.95 17.43
CA ASN A 43 16.73 6.85 16.70
C ASN A 43 16.25 6.73 15.25
N TYR A 44 15.20 7.45 14.84
CA TYR A 44 14.68 7.44 13.48
C TYR A 44 15.29 8.58 12.68
N ASN A 45 16.09 8.24 11.66
CA ASN A 45 16.80 9.23 10.85
C ASN A 45 16.18 9.34 9.46
N LEU A 46 15.41 10.40 9.26
CA LEU A 46 14.71 10.70 8.01
C LEU A 46 15.63 10.83 6.78
N PHE A 47 16.90 11.21 6.95
CA PHE A 47 17.80 11.54 5.84
C PHE A 47 18.85 10.47 5.53
N LEU A 48 19.05 9.49 6.43
CA LEU A 48 20.03 8.42 6.23
C LEU A 48 19.37 7.04 6.08
N ASN A 49 18.04 6.97 6.16
CA ASN A 49 17.14 5.81 5.96
C ASN A 49 17.82 4.45 5.68
N ASP A 50 18.58 3.95 6.66
CA ASP A 50 19.09 2.59 6.70
C ASP A 50 18.06 1.63 7.30
N GLU A 51 16.95 2.16 7.84
CA GLU A 51 15.96 1.38 8.61
C GLU A 51 14.68 1.13 7.77
N PRO A 52 14.29 -0.14 7.54
CA PRO A 52 13.19 -0.52 6.66
C PRO A 52 11.79 -0.36 7.30
N THR A 53 11.62 0.54 8.28
CA THR A 53 10.39 0.64 9.09
C THR A 53 9.56 1.89 8.74
N PRO A 54 8.21 1.85 8.89
CA PRO A 54 7.35 3.02 8.72
C PRO A 54 7.85 4.25 9.49
N THR A 55 7.62 5.42 8.92
CA THR A 55 7.92 6.70 9.56
C THR A 55 6.96 6.92 10.73
N PRO A 56 7.46 7.17 11.95
CA PRO A 56 6.60 7.59 13.06
C PRO A 56 5.84 8.87 12.70
N LEU A 57 4.63 9.02 13.23
CA LEU A 57 3.80 10.20 12.99
C LEU A 57 4.56 11.53 13.24
N VAL A 58 4.73 12.33 12.20
CA VAL A 58 5.60 13.52 12.24
C VAL A 58 4.82 14.79 12.60
N ASN A 59 4.63 15.01 13.90
CA ASN A 59 4.03 16.24 14.43
C ASN A 59 5.01 17.41 14.51
N SER A 60 6.30 17.11 14.68
CA SER A 60 7.37 18.09 14.72
C SER A 60 8.72 17.49 14.35
N LEU A 61 9.64 18.35 13.88
CA LEU A 61 11.01 17.99 13.51
C LEU A 61 12.03 18.72 14.39
N ASP A 62 12.96 17.98 14.96
CA ASP A 62 14.11 18.52 15.69
C ASP A 62 15.29 18.72 14.72
N VAL A 63 15.63 19.97 14.43
CA VAL A 63 16.83 20.36 13.68
C VAL A 63 17.96 20.65 14.66
N THR A 64 18.96 19.78 14.68
CA THR A 64 20.15 19.96 15.51
C THR A 64 21.17 20.83 14.76
N PHE A 65 21.58 21.93 15.38
CA PHE A 65 22.69 22.78 14.94
C PHE A 65 23.94 22.46 15.76
N THR A 66 25.06 22.29 15.06
CA THR A 66 26.38 22.09 15.68
C THR A 66 27.34 23.16 15.21
N ASP A 67 27.96 23.88 16.13
CA ASP A 67 29.07 24.78 15.84
C ASP A 67 30.38 24.09 16.25
N PRO A 68 31.30 23.80 15.31
CA PRO A 68 32.56 23.10 15.58
C PRO A 68 33.43 23.74 16.66
N VAL A 69 33.23 25.02 16.99
CA VAL A 69 34.03 25.71 18.00
C VAL A 69 33.62 25.33 19.42
N VAL A 70 34.53 24.63 20.10
CA VAL A 70 34.41 24.24 21.51
C VAL A 70 34.21 25.45 22.43
N ARG A 71 33.13 25.43 23.22
CA ARG A 71 32.79 26.43 24.23
C ARG A 71 33.56 26.16 25.52
N SER A 72 34.21 27.18 26.10
CA SER A 72 34.98 27.03 27.34
C SER A 72 35.15 28.35 28.10
N GLY A 73 35.36 28.26 29.41
CA GLY A 73 35.39 29.44 30.29
C GLY A 73 34.02 30.13 30.38
N GLY A 74 34.01 31.47 30.49
CA GLY A 74 32.76 32.27 30.48
C GLY A 74 32.07 32.40 29.12
N PHE A 75 32.44 31.57 28.13
CA PHE A 75 31.95 31.60 26.75
C PHE A 75 31.11 30.35 26.44
N VAL A 76 30.08 30.09 27.26
CA VAL A 76 29.06 29.06 26.99
C VAL A 76 27.88 29.76 26.35
N PHE A 77 27.69 29.52 25.05
CA PHE A 77 26.62 30.12 24.27
C PHE A 77 26.18 29.18 23.14
N PRO A 78 24.94 29.33 22.64
CA PRO A 78 24.34 28.44 21.65
C PRO A 78 25.17 28.27 20.37
N ALA A 79 24.87 27.21 19.59
CA ALA A 79 25.45 26.98 18.27
C ALA A 79 25.04 28.08 17.27
N VAL A 80 23.80 28.54 17.35
CA VAL A 80 23.21 29.55 16.47
C VAL A 80 22.49 30.63 17.27
N ASN A 81 22.30 31.81 16.69
CA ASN A 81 21.53 32.87 17.33
C ASN A 81 20.06 32.46 17.49
N GLN A 82 19.58 32.43 18.73
CA GLN A 82 18.22 32.00 19.05
C GLN A 82 17.14 32.77 18.29
N ALA A 83 17.25 34.10 18.15
CA ALA A 83 16.22 34.90 17.51
C ALA A 83 16.12 34.62 15.99
N LEU A 84 17.24 34.29 15.36
CA LEU A 84 17.28 33.91 13.95
C LEU A 84 16.78 32.48 13.75
N ALA A 85 17.14 31.58 14.66
CA ALA A 85 16.71 30.18 14.66
C ALA A 85 15.22 29.98 15.00
N THR A 86 14.58 30.90 15.75
CA THR A 86 13.12 30.84 15.99
C THR A 86 12.30 31.55 14.91
N THR A 87 12.94 32.13 13.90
CA THR A 87 12.24 32.79 12.79
C THR A 87 11.73 31.74 11.81
N VAL A 88 10.41 31.54 11.75
CA VAL A 88 9.76 30.55 10.85
C VAL A 88 10.20 30.69 9.40
N ALA A 89 10.35 31.92 8.89
CA ALA A 89 10.76 32.20 7.51
C ALA A 89 12.19 31.72 7.17
N SER A 90 12.99 31.31 8.16
CA SER A 90 14.30 30.69 7.94
C SER A 90 14.21 29.24 7.47
N TYR A 91 13.01 28.65 7.49
CA TYR A 91 12.74 27.26 7.16
C TYR A 91 11.68 27.16 6.07
N GLN A 92 11.87 26.21 5.16
CA GLN A 92 10.87 25.88 4.15
C GLN A 92 10.78 24.36 4.03
N LEU A 93 9.58 23.83 4.21
CA LEU A 93 9.27 22.43 3.98
C LEU A 93 8.32 22.34 2.80
N VAL A 94 8.70 21.59 1.77
CA VAL A 94 7.89 21.42 0.56
C VAL A 94 7.78 19.93 0.27
N GLY A 95 6.57 19.39 0.38
CA GLY A 95 6.22 18.09 -0.15
C GLY A 95 6.12 18.14 -1.67
N ARG A 96 6.43 17.05 -2.36
CA ARG A 96 6.31 16.98 -3.82
C ARG A 96 4.86 17.13 -4.26
N THR A 97 3.95 16.45 -3.56
CA THR A 97 2.50 16.43 -3.87
C THR A 97 1.73 17.43 -3.03
N ASN A 98 2.02 17.49 -1.73
CA ASN A 98 1.34 18.37 -0.77
C ASN A 98 1.81 19.83 -0.83
N GLY A 99 2.86 20.11 -1.61
CA GLY A 99 3.38 21.47 -1.78
C GLY A 99 3.98 22.03 -0.49
N THR A 100 3.90 23.35 -0.29
CA THR A 100 4.52 23.98 0.89
C THR A 100 3.74 23.67 2.16
N ILE A 101 4.39 23.03 3.13
CA ILE A 101 3.82 22.74 4.45
C ILE A 101 4.01 23.94 5.38
N PRO A 102 2.93 24.46 6.00
CA PRO A 102 3.05 25.53 6.98
C PRO A 102 3.73 25.06 8.27
N ILE A 103 4.85 25.68 8.62
CA ILE A 103 5.46 25.57 9.95
C ILE A 103 4.74 26.56 10.88
N THR A 104 4.05 26.06 11.90
CA THR A 104 3.20 26.88 12.79
C THR A 104 4.02 27.68 13.80
N SER A 105 5.09 27.08 14.32
CA SER A 105 6.03 27.72 15.23
C SER A 105 7.39 27.01 15.24
N VAL A 106 8.41 27.70 15.74
CA VAL A 106 9.72 27.11 15.98
C VAL A 106 10.12 27.36 17.43
N THR A 107 10.35 26.29 18.19
CA THR A 107 10.88 26.37 19.56
C THR A 107 12.38 26.11 19.59
N PHE A 108 13.09 26.67 20.56
CA PHE A 108 14.54 26.61 20.61
C PHE A 108 15.03 26.11 21.96
N THR A 109 15.95 25.14 21.91
CA THR A 109 16.61 24.57 23.09
C THR A 109 18.13 24.65 22.90
N ASP A 110 18.82 25.23 23.87
CA ASP A 110 20.29 25.21 23.89
C ASP A 110 20.80 24.02 24.70
N ASN A 111 21.58 23.15 24.06
CA ASN A 111 22.20 21.98 24.67
C ASN A 111 23.70 22.18 24.88
N THR A 112 24.20 23.41 24.70
CA THR A 112 25.63 23.68 24.73
C THR A 112 26.22 23.51 26.12
N ALA A 113 27.25 22.66 26.24
CA ALA A 113 27.98 22.42 27.47
C ALA A 113 29.42 22.93 27.40
N ALA A 114 29.95 23.39 28.53
CA ALA A 114 31.37 23.75 28.62
C ALA A 114 32.26 22.54 28.33
N GLY A 115 33.27 22.73 27.49
CA GLY A 115 34.17 21.67 27.01
C GLY A 115 33.69 20.96 25.76
N SER A 116 32.51 21.30 25.22
CA SER A 116 31.95 20.72 23.99
C SER A 116 31.78 21.77 22.89
N PRO A 117 31.70 21.36 21.61
CA PRO A 117 31.18 22.20 20.52
C PRO A 117 29.82 22.81 20.87
N GLY A 118 29.47 23.92 20.24
CA GLY A 118 28.12 24.49 20.38
C GLY A 118 27.08 23.50 19.88
N SER A 119 25.99 23.31 20.62
CA SER A 119 24.88 22.43 20.23
C SER A 119 23.55 23.04 20.61
N SER A 120 22.66 23.20 19.64
CA SER A 120 21.32 23.74 19.87
C SER A 120 20.31 23.05 18.98
N VAL A 121 19.05 22.98 19.40
CA VAL A 121 17.97 22.34 18.66
C VAL A 121 16.88 23.36 18.38
N ALA A 122 16.46 23.46 17.12
CA ALA A 122 15.24 24.14 16.74
C ALA A 122 14.18 23.10 16.38
N THR A 123 13.05 23.10 17.09
CA THR A 123 11.94 22.18 16.83
C THR A 123 10.89 22.90 15.98
N LEU A 124 10.66 22.39 14.77
CA LEU A 124 9.67 22.88 13.82
C LEU A 124 8.33 22.20 14.11
N HIS A 125 7.30 22.96 14.44
CA HIS A 125 5.96 22.42 14.75
C HIS A 125 5.02 22.54 13.55
N PHE A 126 4.20 21.52 13.32
CA PHE A 126 3.16 21.51 12.29
C PHE A 126 1.76 21.64 12.91
N ALA A 127 0.75 21.97 12.08
CA ALA A 127 -0.63 22.10 12.54
C ALA A 127 -1.32 20.74 12.69
N THR A 128 -0.95 19.82 11.80
CA THR A 128 -1.35 18.42 11.74
C THR A 128 -0.09 17.62 11.44
N PRO A 129 -0.05 16.32 11.77
CA PRO A 129 1.09 15.50 11.39
C PRO A 129 1.29 15.50 9.87
N LEU A 130 2.56 15.43 9.44
CA LEU A 130 2.89 15.46 8.01
C LEU A 130 2.15 14.36 7.24
N PRO A 131 1.51 14.67 6.09
CA PRO A 131 1.01 13.65 5.18
C PRO A 131 2.15 12.82 4.58
N ASP A 132 1.83 11.65 4.06
CA ASP A 132 2.80 10.84 3.34
C ASP A 132 3.20 11.57 2.04
N ASP A 133 4.50 11.75 1.83
CA ASP A 133 5.09 12.51 0.71
C ASP A 133 6.61 12.38 0.75
N ASP A 134 7.29 12.84 -0.30
CA ASP A 134 8.70 13.21 -0.17
C ASP A 134 8.82 14.70 0.05
N TYR A 135 9.52 15.02 1.12
CA TYR A 135 9.73 16.38 1.55
C TYR A 135 11.13 16.84 1.20
N THR A 136 11.22 18.08 0.73
CA THR A 136 12.46 18.84 0.70
C THR A 136 12.44 19.88 1.81
N LEU A 137 13.36 19.75 2.76
CA LEU A 137 13.60 20.74 3.81
C LEU A 137 14.74 21.67 3.39
N THR A 138 14.46 22.96 3.35
CA THR A 138 15.46 24.01 3.15
C THR A 138 15.59 24.86 4.42
N ILE A 139 16.83 25.07 4.86
CA ILE A 139 17.17 25.92 6.00
C ILE A 139 18.12 27.02 5.52
N SER A 140 17.69 28.26 5.69
CA SER A 140 18.40 29.43 5.20
C SER A 140 19.73 29.65 5.94
N ASP A 141 20.73 30.06 5.18
CA ASP A 141 22.02 30.55 5.68
C ASP A 141 21.94 31.91 6.40
N ASN A 142 20.76 32.55 6.44
CA ASN A 142 20.50 33.71 7.30
C ASN A 142 20.47 33.36 8.80
N ILE A 143 20.42 32.07 9.16
CA ILE A 143 20.66 31.64 10.54
C ILE A 143 22.16 31.75 10.81
N LEU A 144 22.53 32.81 11.53
CA LEU A 144 23.92 33.09 11.91
C LEU A 144 24.23 32.55 13.31
N ASP A 145 25.50 32.22 13.55
CA ASP A 145 26.00 32.07 14.92
C ASP A 145 26.13 33.43 15.64
N ASN A 146 26.55 33.40 16.90
CA ASN A 146 26.76 34.61 17.70
C ASN A 146 27.98 35.44 17.26
N ALA A 147 28.89 34.88 16.46
CA ALA A 147 30.01 35.59 15.86
C ALA A 147 29.66 36.23 14.51
N GLY A 148 28.47 35.96 13.98
CA GLY A 148 27.97 36.46 12.70
C GLY A 148 28.33 35.59 11.51
N ASN A 149 28.82 34.37 11.71
CA ASN A 149 29.07 33.43 10.63
C ASN A 149 27.75 32.80 10.17
N ALA A 150 27.51 32.81 8.87
CA ALA A 150 26.39 32.12 8.24
C ALA A 150 26.54 30.60 8.28
N LEU A 151 25.43 29.89 8.09
CA LEU A 151 25.37 28.43 8.05
C LEU A 151 26.36 27.85 7.03
N SER A 152 26.98 26.72 7.37
CA SER A 152 27.68 25.81 6.46
C SER A 152 26.76 24.62 6.17
N GLY A 153 25.66 24.89 5.48
CA GLY A 153 24.52 23.99 5.37
C GLY A 153 24.58 22.96 4.25
N ALA A 154 25.50 23.07 3.27
CA ALA A 154 25.49 22.18 2.09
C ALA A 154 25.47 20.68 2.46
N PHE A 155 24.39 19.97 2.16
CA PHE A 155 24.23 18.55 2.49
C PHE A 155 24.83 17.66 1.39
N ASN A 156 25.61 16.65 1.78
CA ASN A 156 26.29 15.73 0.89
C ASN A 156 25.97 14.26 1.22
N GLY A 157 24.80 14.00 1.83
CA GLY A 157 24.39 12.66 2.27
C GLY A 157 24.97 12.25 3.63
N SER A 158 25.52 13.18 4.42
CA SER A 158 26.01 12.88 5.77
C SER A 158 25.86 14.08 6.70
N PHE A 159 25.73 13.78 7.99
CA PHE A 159 25.80 14.78 9.05
C PHE A 159 27.13 14.68 9.82
N PRO A 160 27.68 15.79 10.35
CA PRO A 160 27.20 17.16 10.18
C PRO A 160 27.31 17.67 8.74
N SER A 161 26.37 18.51 8.30
CA SER A 161 26.33 19.06 6.94
C SER A 161 27.52 19.99 6.66
N GLY A 162 27.83 20.23 5.39
CA GLY A 162 28.80 21.23 4.96
C GLY A 162 30.25 20.89 5.33
N ASN A 163 31.11 21.90 5.25
CA ASN A 163 32.56 21.75 5.47
C ASN A 163 33.12 22.74 6.50
N GLY A 164 32.24 23.39 7.28
CA GLY A 164 32.58 24.43 8.25
C GLY A 164 32.83 25.82 7.65
N SER A 165 32.81 25.97 6.32
CA SER A 165 32.90 27.30 5.68
C SER A 165 31.53 27.98 5.65
N PRO A 166 31.40 29.24 6.12
CA PRO A 166 30.12 29.97 6.14
C PRO A 166 29.56 30.28 4.73
N GLY A 167 28.23 30.36 4.62
CA GLY A 167 27.53 30.93 3.47
C GLY A 167 26.87 29.93 2.52
N SER A 168 26.38 28.80 3.04
CA SER A 168 25.57 27.85 2.28
C SER A 168 24.33 27.45 3.07
N SER A 169 23.17 27.46 2.41
CA SER A 169 21.93 26.95 2.98
C SER A 169 21.96 25.43 3.04
N PHE A 170 21.17 24.84 3.94
CA PHE A 170 20.93 23.40 3.93
C PHE A 170 19.71 23.10 3.06
N THR A 171 19.85 22.09 2.21
CA THR A 171 18.73 21.50 1.48
C THR A 171 18.94 19.99 1.51
N GLY A 172 17.94 19.27 1.98
CA GLY A 172 17.93 17.81 1.90
C GLY A 172 16.52 17.30 1.71
N SER A 173 16.41 16.05 1.27
CA SER A 173 15.13 15.38 1.03
C SER A 173 14.99 14.14 1.90
N PHE A 174 13.75 13.82 2.28
CA PHE A 174 13.38 12.64 3.04
C PHE A 174 11.96 12.21 2.70
N VAL A 175 11.64 10.95 2.98
CA VAL A 175 10.31 10.35 2.77
C VAL A 175 9.58 10.27 4.11
N VAL A 176 8.29 10.57 4.11
CA VAL A 176 7.37 10.22 5.21
C VAL A 176 6.41 9.18 4.68
N ASN A 177 6.38 8.01 5.33
CA ASN A 177 5.38 6.98 5.12
C ASN A 177 4.87 6.50 6.49
N SER A 178 3.76 7.07 6.93
CA SER A 178 3.28 7.00 8.30
C SER A 178 1.85 6.48 8.42
N ARG A 179 1.08 6.42 7.33
CA ARG A 179 -0.34 6.09 7.36
C ARG A 179 -0.68 4.83 6.54
N PRO A 180 -1.72 4.08 6.92
CA PRO A 180 -2.22 2.99 6.11
C PRO A 180 -2.85 3.51 4.82
N HIS A 181 -2.73 2.70 3.77
CA HIS A 181 -3.33 2.96 2.47
C HIS A 181 -4.37 1.91 2.10
N LEU A 182 -5.29 2.31 1.23
CA LEU A 182 -6.38 1.46 0.77
C LEU A 182 -5.92 0.56 -0.37
N ALA A 183 -6.37 -0.68 -0.35
CA ALA A 183 -6.16 -1.61 -1.43
C ALA A 183 -7.44 -2.40 -1.73
N VAL A 184 -7.61 -2.79 -3.00
CA VAL A 184 -8.71 -3.63 -3.45
C VAL A 184 -8.12 -4.73 -4.32
N ALA A 185 -8.37 -5.97 -3.91
CA ALA A 185 -7.96 -7.12 -4.66
C ALA A 185 -9.10 -7.70 -5.50
N SER A 186 -8.84 -7.97 -6.77
CA SER A 186 -9.74 -8.69 -7.67
C SER A 186 -8.97 -9.60 -8.63
N ASN A 187 -9.42 -10.84 -8.79
CA ASN A 187 -8.85 -11.81 -9.73
C ASN A 187 -7.33 -12.08 -9.58
N GLY A 188 -6.81 -12.02 -8.35
CA GLY A 188 -5.38 -12.18 -8.05
C GLY A 188 -4.54 -10.92 -8.24
N SER A 189 -5.11 -9.82 -8.76
CA SER A 189 -4.48 -8.49 -8.78
C SER A 189 -4.94 -7.67 -7.59
N VAL A 190 -4.03 -6.95 -6.96
CA VAL A 190 -4.23 -6.04 -5.83
C VAL A 190 -3.88 -4.64 -6.32
N SER A 191 -4.87 -3.77 -6.40
CA SER A 191 -4.64 -2.34 -6.62
C SER A 191 -4.42 -1.68 -5.26
N LEU A 192 -3.34 -0.93 -5.10
CA LEU A 192 -2.99 -0.17 -3.89
C LEU A 192 -2.97 1.33 -4.20
N ASP A 193 -3.69 2.12 -3.40
CA ASP A 193 -3.71 3.59 -3.43
C ASP A 193 -2.64 4.16 -2.47
N ILE A 194 -1.36 4.05 -2.85
CA ILE A 194 -0.24 4.36 -1.95
C ILE A 194 -0.09 5.86 -1.68
N ASN A 195 -0.60 6.70 -2.59
CA ASN A 195 -0.52 8.15 -2.42
C ASN A 195 -1.68 8.70 -1.56
N GLY A 196 -2.72 7.91 -1.29
CA GLY A 196 -3.83 8.21 -0.39
C GLY A 196 -4.80 9.27 -0.91
N ASP A 197 -4.81 9.55 -2.22
CA ASP A 197 -5.68 10.57 -2.82
C ASP A 197 -7.09 10.05 -3.15
N GLY A 198 -7.34 8.75 -2.97
CA GLY A 198 -8.63 8.12 -3.19
C GLY A 198 -8.96 7.88 -4.66
N THR A 199 -7.99 8.08 -5.55
CA THR A 199 -8.10 7.88 -6.99
C THR A 199 -6.98 7.00 -7.48
N PHE A 200 -7.33 5.84 -8.04
CA PHE A 200 -6.32 4.93 -8.59
C PHE A 200 -5.63 5.53 -9.83
N ASP A 201 -4.42 6.04 -9.66
CA ASP A 201 -3.55 6.60 -10.71
C ASP A 201 -2.13 5.98 -10.61
N PRO A 202 -1.95 4.73 -11.08
CA PRO A 202 -0.64 4.07 -11.10
C PRO A 202 0.33 4.69 -12.13
N SER A 203 -0.10 5.77 -12.83
CA SER A 203 0.70 6.49 -13.84
C SER A 203 1.28 7.81 -13.32
N ASN A 204 1.05 8.15 -12.05
CA ASN A 204 1.68 9.33 -11.47
C ASN A 204 3.20 9.06 -11.28
N THR A 205 4.04 10.01 -11.69
CA THR A 205 5.51 9.87 -11.63
C THR A 205 6.07 10.31 -10.28
N VAL A 206 5.27 10.20 -9.23
CA VAL A 206 5.68 10.62 -7.89
C VAL A 206 6.06 9.38 -7.08
N PRO A 207 7.13 9.45 -6.27
CA PRO A 207 7.36 8.52 -5.18
C PRO A 207 6.08 8.33 -4.36
N ASN A 208 5.80 7.08 -3.95
CA ASN A 208 4.53 6.61 -3.39
C ASN A 208 3.36 6.53 -4.41
N SER A 209 3.65 6.32 -5.70
CA SER A 209 2.64 6.06 -6.74
C SER A 209 1.84 4.78 -6.47
N ASP A 210 0.59 4.76 -6.92
CA ASP A 210 -0.29 3.60 -6.79
C ASP A 210 0.29 2.36 -7.46
N LEU A 211 0.05 1.20 -6.89
CA LEU A 211 0.60 -0.06 -7.38
C LEU A 211 -0.50 -1.03 -7.83
N VAL A 212 -0.15 -1.85 -8.80
CA VAL A 212 -0.83 -3.13 -9.03
C VAL A 212 0.14 -4.25 -8.70
N GLU A 213 -0.17 -5.04 -7.69
CA GLU A 213 0.53 -6.29 -7.42
C GLU A 213 -0.32 -7.48 -7.85
N THR A 214 0.31 -8.61 -8.17
CA THR A 214 -0.41 -9.88 -8.33
C THR A 214 -0.01 -10.80 -7.20
N PHE A 215 -0.98 -11.23 -6.38
CA PHE A 215 -0.72 -12.02 -5.17
C PHE A 215 -1.79 -13.09 -4.95
N GLY A 216 -1.34 -14.31 -4.67
CA GLY A 216 -2.21 -15.47 -4.45
C GLY A 216 -2.98 -15.94 -5.68
N TYR A 217 -3.79 -16.99 -5.51
CA TYR A 217 -4.69 -17.48 -6.56
C TYR A 217 -6.06 -16.78 -6.47
N PRO A 218 -6.88 -16.72 -7.55
CA PRO A 218 -8.20 -16.08 -7.50
C PRO A 218 -9.18 -16.63 -6.44
N ASN A 219 -8.95 -17.84 -5.93
CA ASN A 219 -9.76 -18.47 -4.89
C ASN A 219 -9.12 -18.40 -3.49
N ASP A 220 -7.90 -17.85 -3.39
CA ASP A 220 -7.32 -17.59 -2.09
C ASP A 220 -8.01 -16.39 -1.45
N ARG A 221 -8.12 -16.43 -0.13
CA ARG A 221 -8.57 -15.30 0.68
C ARG A 221 -7.34 -14.45 0.97
N LEU A 222 -7.32 -13.25 0.43
CA LEU A 222 -6.25 -12.28 0.69
C LEU A 222 -6.48 -11.59 2.02
N PHE A 223 -5.37 -11.27 2.69
CA PHE A 223 -5.31 -10.53 3.93
C PHE A 223 -3.96 -9.82 4.03
N GLU A 224 -3.86 -8.85 4.90
CA GLU A 224 -2.65 -8.12 5.22
C GLU A 224 -2.00 -8.64 6.52
N GLY A 225 -0.69 -8.43 6.66
CA GLY A 225 -0.03 -8.55 7.96
C GLY A 225 1.46 -8.27 7.95
N LYS A 226 2.00 -7.92 9.12
CA LYS A 226 3.43 -7.66 9.34
C LYS A 226 4.18 -8.95 9.67
N PHE A 227 4.40 -9.80 8.68
CA PHE A 227 5.00 -11.12 8.91
C PHE A 227 6.51 -11.01 9.18
N ALA A 228 7.00 -11.79 10.15
CA ALA A 228 8.41 -11.87 10.45
C ALA A 228 9.09 -13.03 9.72
N THR A 229 10.38 -12.88 9.42
CA THR A 229 11.19 -14.03 9.01
C THR A 229 11.36 -15.00 10.20
N PRO A 230 11.20 -16.32 10.00
CA PRO A 230 11.47 -17.27 11.07
C PRO A 230 12.92 -17.19 11.56
N ALA A 231 13.13 -17.12 12.87
CA ALA A 231 14.48 -17.11 13.44
C ALA A 231 15.21 -18.44 13.16
N THR A 232 16.22 -18.45 12.28
CA THR A 232 17.04 -19.63 12.04
C THR A 232 18.35 -19.57 12.83
N GLY A 233 18.48 -20.43 13.86
CA GLY A 233 19.74 -20.58 14.61
C GLY A 233 20.10 -19.34 15.43
N SER A 234 21.16 -18.62 15.04
CA SER A 234 21.64 -17.40 15.70
C SER A 234 21.23 -16.10 15.02
N SER A 235 20.47 -16.16 13.92
CA SER A 235 19.91 -14.97 13.26
C SER A 235 18.57 -14.61 13.90
N PRO A 236 18.40 -13.38 14.41
CA PRO A 236 17.12 -12.93 14.97
C PRO A 236 16.06 -12.81 13.86
N ALA A 237 14.79 -12.99 14.23
CA ALA A 237 13.67 -12.66 13.36
C ALA A 237 13.72 -11.17 12.98
N THR A 238 13.46 -10.86 11.72
CA THR A 238 13.39 -9.50 11.21
C THR A 238 11.97 -9.21 10.74
N VAL A 239 11.42 -8.07 11.15
CA VAL A 239 10.14 -7.54 10.70
C VAL A 239 10.45 -6.25 9.93
N SER A 240 9.96 -6.11 8.70
CA SER A 240 10.06 -4.86 7.93
C SER A 240 9.35 -3.74 8.68
N GLY A 241 8.17 -4.02 9.23
CA GLY A 241 7.33 -3.05 9.94
C GLY A 241 6.21 -2.49 9.06
N PHE A 242 6.32 -2.71 7.75
CA PHE A 242 5.25 -2.56 6.77
C PHE A 242 4.34 -3.79 6.75
N ASP A 243 3.09 -3.58 6.35
CA ASP A 243 2.14 -4.65 6.06
C ASP A 243 2.48 -5.29 4.72
N GLU A 244 2.40 -6.62 4.67
CA GLU A 244 2.66 -7.43 3.50
C GLU A 244 1.42 -8.22 3.12
N LEU A 245 1.27 -8.52 1.83
CA LEU A 245 0.18 -9.36 1.36
C LEU A 245 0.36 -10.81 1.84
N GLY A 246 -0.74 -11.37 2.31
CA GLY A 246 -0.90 -12.77 2.65
C GLY A 246 -2.08 -13.37 1.89
N ALA A 247 -1.99 -14.66 1.58
CA ALA A 247 -3.10 -15.41 0.98
C ALA A 247 -3.33 -16.71 1.72
N TYR A 248 -4.58 -17.08 1.92
CA TYR A 248 -4.97 -18.36 2.50
C TYR A 248 -5.96 -19.07 1.59
N GLY A 249 -5.62 -20.29 1.18
CA GLY A 249 -6.49 -21.03 0.28
C GLY A 249 -6.18 -22.51 0.23
N ASN A 250 -7.05 -23.23 -0.47
CA ASN A 250 -6.97 -24.67 -0.63
C ASN A 250 -6.66 -25.01 -2.08
N VAL A 251 -5.51 -25.66 -2.29
CA VAL A 251 -5.14 -26.19 -3.59
C VAL A 251 -4.88 -27.68 -3.47
N ASN A 252 -5.60 -28.45 -4.29
CA ASN A 252 -5.54 -29.92 -4.30
C ASN A 252 -5.81 -30.60 -2.94
N GLY A 253 -6.64 -30.00 -2.08
CA GLY A 253 -6.96 -30.54 -0.76
C GLY A 253 -5.87 -30.28 0.30
N GLN A 254 -4.90 -29.44 -0.04
CA GLN A 254 -3.92 -28.87 0.89
C GLN A 254 -4.27 -27.41 1.10
N TRP A 255 -4.64 -27.10 2.34
CA TRP A 255 -4.73 -25.71 2.79
C TRP A 255 -3.32 -25.17 2.97
N ARG A 256 -3.12 -23.91 2.59
CA ARG A 256 -1.81 -23.26 2.63
C ARG A 256 -1.92 -21.77 2.84
N TRP A 257 -0.89 -21.24 3.47
CA TRP A 257 -0.57 -19.83 3.55
C TRP A 257 0.44 -19.49 2.45
N LEU A 258 0.24 -18.36 1.79
CA LEU A 258 1.23 -17.69 0.96
C LEU A 258 1.61 -16.41 1.70
N LEU A 259 2.81 -16.36 2.25
CA LEU A 259 3.30 -15.24 3.04
C LEU A 259 4.61 -14.73 2.45
N ASN A 260 4.79 -13.42 2.35
CA ASN A 260 6.12 -12.89 2.16
C ASN A 260 6.89 -13.03 3.49
N LEU A 261 8.06 -13.69 3.44
CA LEU A 261 8.91 -13.96 4.61
C LEU A 261 10.37 -13.56 4.31
N ASP A 262 10.61 -12.69 3.32
CA ASP A 262 11.94 -12.20 2.96
C ASP A 262 11.91 -10.68 2.69
N PRO A 263 12.17 -9.84 3.71
CA PRO A 263 12.14 -8.39 3.58
C PRO A 263 13.34 -7.82 2.80
N ALA A 264 14.32 -8.64 2.39
CA ALA A 264 15.57 -8.15 1.79
C ALA A 264 15.61 -8.16 0.25
N GLN A 265 14.61 -8.73 -0.44
CA GLN A 265 14.74 -9.06 -1.88
C GLN A 265 13.74 -8.42 -2.83
N GLY A 266 12.79 -7.58 -2.39
CA GLY A 266 11.99 -6.69 -3.24
C GLY A 266 11.26 -7.29 -4.46
N THR A 267 11.29 -8.61 -4.70
CA THR A 267 10.78 -9.30 -5.91
C THR A 267 10.60 -10.83 -5.75
N SER A 268 10.66 -11.40 -4.54
CA SER A 268 10.60 -12.87 -4.39
C SER A 268 9.22 -13.39 -4.00
N LYS A 269 8.71 -14.31 -4.83
CA LYS A 269 7.51 -15.14 -4.67
C LYS A 269 7.15 -15.45 -3.19
N PRO A 270 5.85 -15.46 -2.83
CA PRO A 270 5.43 -15.76 -1.46
C PRO A 270 5.86 -17.17 -1.04
N SER A 271 6.34 -17.28 0.20
CA SER A 271 6.61 -18.56 0.84
C SER A 271 5.32 -19.33 1.01
N THR A 272 5.28 -20.55 0.48
CA THR A 272 4.15 -21.45 0.68
C THR A 272 4.33 -22.25 1.97
N VAL A 273 3.41 -22.09 2.91
CA VAL A 273 3.40 -22.81 4.19
C VAL A 273 2.14 -23.68 4.27
N ALA A 274 2.30 -24.99 4.40
CA ALA A 274 1.16 -25.91 4.46
C ALA A 274 0.44 -25.80 5.82
N GLU A 275 -0.89 -25.70 5.80
CA GLU A 275 -1.73 -25.56 6.99
C GLU A 275 -2.21 -26.94 7.49
N PRO A 276 -1.66 -27.45 8.61
CA PRO A 276 -1.87 -28.84 9.04
C PRO A 276 -3.31 -29.17 9.41
N LEU A 277 -4.06 -28.22 9.98
CA LEU A 277 -5.42 -28.46 10.49
C LEU A 277 -6.51 -28.36 9.42
N LYS A 278 -6.16 -27.86 8.22
CA LYS A 278 -7.05 -27.84 7.04
C LYS A 278 -8.40 -27.14 7.31
N ILE A 279 -8.33 -26.02 8.01
CA ILE A 279 -9.50 -25.27 8.47
C ILE A 279 -10.03 -24.39 7.32
N ASP A 280 -11.28 -24.56 6.93
CA ASP A 280 -11.93 -23.61 6.02
C ASP A 280 -12.37 -22.37 6.79
N GLY A 281 -11.50 -21.36 6.86
CA GLY A 281 -11.74 -20.13 7.63
C GLY A 281 -11.27 -18.86 6.92
N THR A 282 -11.82 -17.73 7.34
CA THR A 282 -11.39 -16.41 6.85
C THR A 282 -10.08 -16.04 7.56
N PRO A 283 -9.00 -15.72 6.82
CA PRO A 283 -7.70 -15.38 7.40
C PRO A 283 -7.71 -14.00 8.04
N VAL A 284 -6.89 -13.84 9.08
CA VAL A 284 -6.53 -12.58 9.74
C VAL A 284 -5.05 -12.64 10.15
N ALA A 285 -4.42 -11.48 10.35
CA ALA A 285 -3.11 -11.38 10.97
C ALA A 285 -3.16 -10.51 12.23
N GLY A 286 -2.55 -10.97 13.33
CA GLY A 286 -2.51 -10.21 14.57
C GLY A 286 -1.40 -10.66 15.50
N TYR A 287 -1.12 -9.89 16.55
CA TYR A 287 -0.07 -10.19 17.54
C TYR A 287 -0.53 -11.21 18.58
N PHE A 288 -1.02 -12.37 18.13
CA PHE A 288 -1.62 -13.41 18.98
C PHE A 288 -0.63 -14.05 19.97
N ALA A 289 0.68 -14.05 19.65
CA ALA A 289 1.74 -14.46 20.57
C ALA A 289 2.06 -13.42 21.65
N GLY A 290 1.48 -12.21 21.57
CA GLY A 290 1.61 -11.14 22.56
C GLY A 290 2.95 -10.41 22.54
N ASN A 291 3.72 -10.52 21.45
CA ASN A 291 5.00 -9.83 21.29
C ASN A 291 5.14 -9.23 19.88
N PRO A 292 4.95 -7.90 19.72
CA PRO A 292 5.05 -7.24 18.43
C PRO A 292 6.38 -7.39 17.70
N SER A 293 7.48 -7.64 18.42
CA SER A 293 8.80 -7.88 17.83
C SER A 293 8.91 -9.21 17.07
N LEU A 294 7.91 -10.10 17.20
CA LEU A 294 7.85 -11.36 16.47
C LEU A 294 7.06 -11.26 15.16
N GLY A 295 6.62 -10.06 14.78
CA GLY A 295 5.66 -9.88 13.69
C GLY A 295 4.26 -10.37 14.07
N MET A 296 3.33 -10.23 13.14
CA MET A 296 1.98 -10.75 13.26
C MET A 296 1.96 -12.25 12.96
N GLN A 297 1.13 -12.97 13.71
CA GLN A 297 0.83 -14.37 13.52
C GLN A 297 -0.45 -14.54 12.70
N VAL A 298 -0.55 -15.66 11.99
CA VAL A 298 -1.74 -15.99 11.19
C VAL A 298 -2.87 -16.52 12.07
N GLY A 299 -4.10 -16.19 11.71
CA GLY A 299 -5.30 -16.70 12.37
C GLY A 299 -6.40 -17.01 11.37
N LEU A 300 -7.32 -17.90 11.75
CA LEU A 300 -8.51 -18.26 10.98
C LEU A 300 -9.75 -18.14 11.84
N PHE A 301 -10.80 -17.53 11.28
CA PHE A 301 -12.14 -17.61 11.85
C PHE A 301 -13.02 -18.52 10.99
N SER A 302 -13.57 -19.56 11.60
CA SER A 302 -14.44 -20.53 10.92
C SER A 302 -15.59 -20.94 11.84
N ASN A 303 -16.82 -20.77 11.37
CA ASN A 303 -18.03 -21.25 12.06
C ASN A 303 -18.14 -20.80 13.53
N GLY A 304 -17.73 -19.57 13.86
CA GLY A 304 -17.76 -19.07 15.24
C GLY A 304 -16.60 -19.53 16.12
N THR A 305 -15.56 -20.11 15.53
CA THR A 305 -14.35 -20.53 16.23
C THR A 305 -13.15 -19.78 15.67
N TRP A 306 -12.36 -19.18 16.56
CA TRP A 306 -11.05 -18.63 16.23
C TRP A 306 -9.97 -19.69 16.38
N TRP A 307 -9.04 -19.69 15.45
CA TRP A 307 -7.88 -20.55 15.41
C TRP A 307 -6.65 -19.66 15.19
N LEU A 308 -5.81 -19.52 16.20
CA LEU A 308 -4.74 -18.54 16.24
C LEU A 308 -3.40 -19.27 16.36
N ASP A 309 -2.43 -18.90 15.54
CA ASP A 309 -1.03 -19.25 15.76
C ASP A 309 -0.53 -18.44 16.98
N VAL A 310 -0.40 -19.10 18.12
CA VAL A 310 0.04 -18.48 19.38
C VAL A 310 1.49 -18.83 19.71
N LEU A 311 2.12 -19.66 18.87
CA LEU A 311 3.49 -20.14 19.03
C LEU A 311 4.47 -19.53 18.02
N ASN A 312 3.96 -18.71 17.10
CA ASN A 312 4.71 -17.94 16.09
C ASN A 312 5.55 -18.81 15.16
N HIS A 313 4.87 -19.70 14.42
CA HIS A 313 5.51 -20.54 13.40
C HIS A 313 4.77 -20.53 12.04
N HIS A 314 3.88 -19.56 11.83
CA HIS A 314 3.16 -19.28 10.58
C HIS A 314 2.24 -20.41 10.11
N THR A 315 1.81 -21.26 11.04
CA THR A 315 0.80 -22.32 10.81
C THR A 315 -0.02 -22.47 12.06
N ILE A 316 -1.21 -23.06 11.94
CA ILE A 316 -2.02 -23.42 13.10
C ILE A 316 -1.97 -24.93 13.25
N ASP A 317 -1.43 -25.43 14.36
CA ASP A 317 -1.34 -26.87 14.60
C ASP A 317 -1.90 -27.31 15.96
N SER A 318 -1.77 -28.60 16.28
CA SER A 318 -2.28 -29.14 17.54
C SER A 318 -1.60 -28.56 18.79
N ALA A 319 -0.38 -28.05 18.67
CA ALA A 319 0.35 -27.38 19.74
C ALA A 319 -0.23 -25.99 20.00
N ASP A 320 -0.63 -25.23 18.98
CA ASP A 320 -1.36 -23.96 19.15
C ASP A 320 -2.68 -24.20 19.89
N VAL A 321 -3.45 -25.20 19.45
CA VAL A 321 -4.70 -25.59 20.12
C VAL A 321 -4.44 -25.93 21.59
N ALA A 322 -3.37 -26.66 21.90
CA ALA A 322 -3.00 -26.99 23.27
C ALA A 322 -2.51 -25.78 24.08
N ALA A 323 -1.93 -24.78 23.42
CA ALA A 323 -1.48 -23.51 23.99
C ALA A 323 -2.61 -22.48 24.18
N GLY A 324 -3.82 -22.77 23.68
CA GLY A 324 -5.01 -21.92 23.82
C GLY A 324 -5.36 -21.12 22.57
N GLY A 325 -4.76 -21.42 21.41
CA GLY A 325 -5.06 -20.76 20.14
C GLY A 325 -6.43 -21.11 19.54
N LYS A 326 -7.17 -22.08 20.09
CA LYS A 326 -8.54 -22.39 19.67
C LYS A 326 -9.55 -21.78 20.64
N LEU A 327 -10.33 -20.80 20.17
CA LEU A 327 -11.36 -20.11 20.95
C LEU A 327 -12.74 -20.41 20.36
N GLU A 328 -13.54 -21.19 21.08
CA GLU A 328 -14.93 -21.48 20.71
C GLU A 328 -15.86 -20.54 21.48
N GLY A 329 -16.51 -19.62 20.77
CA GLY A 329 -17.36 -18.62 21.40
C GLY A 329 -18.58 -18.22 20.57
N ASP A 330 -19.21 -17.14 21.01
CA ASP A 330 -20.51 -16.70 20.48
C ASP A 330 -20.42 -15.75 19.29
N MET A 331 -19.26 -15.16 19.00
CA MET A 331 -19.02 -14.23 17.89
C MET A 331 -19.42 -14.82 16.52
N LYS A 332 -19.97 -13.99 15.62
CA LYS A 332 -20.42 -14.40 14.27
C LYS A 332 -20.17 -13.29 13.24
N GLY A 333 -19.95 -13.70 11.99
CA GLY A 333 -19.82 -12.78 10.86
C GLY A 333 -18.44 -12.81 10.20
N THR A 334 -18.09 -11.70 9.57
CA THR A 334 -16.78 -11.51 8.94
C THR A 334 -15.79 -11.01 9.99
N PRO A 335 -14.62 -11.65 10.16
CA PRO A 335 -13.65 -11.27 11.20
C PRO A 335 -12.81 -10.05 10.80
N ILE A 336 -12.40 -9.29 11.80
CA ILE A 336 -11.30 -8.32 11.76
C ILE A 336 -10.56 -8.41 13.11
N VAL A 337 -9.32 -7.93 13.16
CA VAL A 337 -8.51 -7.91 14.38
C VAL A 337 -7.75 -6.58 14.46
N GLY A 338 -7.39 -6.17 15.67
CA GLY A 338 -6.76 -4.88 15.91
C GLY A 338 -6.65 -4.57 17.38
N ASP A 339 -5.93 -3.51 17.74
CA ASP A 339 -5.93 -2.95 19.09
C ASP A 339 -7.04 -1.89 19.18
N PHE A 340 -8.28 -2.33 19.44
CA PHE A 340 -9.45 -1.45 19.34
C PHE A 340 -9.65 -0.59 20.61
N ASP A 341 -8.93 -0.88 21.70
CA ASP A 341 -9.02 -0.11 22.95
C ASP A 341 -7.70 0.56 23.38
N GLY A 342 -6.65 0.44 22.58
CA GLY A 342 -5.37 1.12 22.75
C GLY A 342 -4.51 0.55 23.88
N ASP A 343 -4.73 -0.72 24.27
CA ASP A 343 -3.97 -1.36 25.36
C ASP A 343 -2.62 -1.97 24.89
N GLY A 344 -2.33 -1.89 23.60
CA GLY A 344 -1.14 -2.41 22.94
C GLY A 344 -1.23 -3.88 22.57
N LYS A 345 -2.41 -4.51 22.62
CA LYS A 345 -2.62 -5.92 22.27
C LYS A 345 -3.69 -6.08 21.20
N THR A 346 -3.61 -7.21 20.50
CA THR A 346 -4.65 -7.60 19.54
C THR A 346 -5.91 -8.07 20.25
N ASP A 347 -7.02 -7.43 19.91
CA ASP A 347 -8.39 -7.81 20.16
C ASP A 347 -9.02 -8.48 18.93
N LEU A 348 -10.15 -9.15 19.14
CA LEU A 348 -10.91 -9.80 18.07
C LEU A 348 -12.22 -9.06 17.83
N ALA A 349 -12.62 -8.94 16.57
CA ALA A 349 -13.96 -8.46 16.26
C ALA A 349 -14.59 -9.20 15.08
N THR A 350 -15.92 -9.23 15.05
CA THR A 350 -16.70 -9.73 13.92
C THR A 350 -17.81 -8.76 13.54
N TYR A 351 -18.08 -8.64 12.24
CA TYR A 351 -19.18 -7.85 11.71
C TYR A 351 -20.28 -8.73 11.13
N GLN A 352 -21.51 -8.54 11.60
CA GLN A 352 -22.69 -9.20 11.05
C GLN A 352 -23.93 -8.32 11.20
N ASN A 353 -24.74 -8.23 10.14
CA ASN A 353 -26.05 -7.56 10.16
C ASN A 353 -26.01 -6.12 10.71
N GLY A 354 -24.98 -5.33 10.36
CA GLY A 354 -24.86 -3.94 10.81
C GLY A 354 -24.33 -3.77 12.23
N VAL A 355 -23.80 -4.82 12.85
CA VAL A 355 -23.25 -4.81 14.21
C VAL A 355 -21.83 -5.37 14.20
N PHE A 356 -20.92 -4.64 14.83
CA PHE A 356 -19.62 -5.15 15.25
C PHE A 356 -19.72 -5.73 16.65
N GLU A 357 -19.13 -6.89 16.85
CA GLU A 357 -18.98 -7.60 18.12
C GLU A 357 -17.48 -7.68 18.44
N PHE A 358 -17.07 -7.30 19.64
CA PHE A 358 -15.66 -7.21 20.06
C PHE A 358 -15.38 -8.10 21.27
N ASP A 359 -14.31 -8.86 21.23
CA ASP A 359 -13.68 -9.52 22.38
C ASP A 359 -12.41 -8.73 22.75
N LEU A 360 -12.58 -7.75 23.65
CA LEU A 360 -11.49 -6.91 24.14
C LEU A 360 -10.74 -7.64 25.24
N SER A 361 -9.47 -7.95 25.00
CA SER A 361 -8.67 -8.76 25.93
C SER A 361 -8.53 -8.09 27.30
N SER A 362 -8.51 -6.76 27.33
CA SER A 362 -8.43 -5.93 28.54
C SER A 362 -9.63 -6.12 29.50
N LYS A 363 -10.79 -6.51 28.95
CA LYS A 363 -12.05 -6.70 29.71
C LYS A 363 -12.25 -8.14 30.17
N GLU A 364 -11.42 -9.07 29.71
CA GLU A 364 -11.52 -10.48 30.04
C GLU A 364 -10.72 -10.87 31.30
N PRO A 365 -11.21 -11.84 32.10
CA PRO A 365 -10.49 -12.33 33.26
C PRO A 365 -9.11 -12.88 32.89
N GLY A 366 -8.06 -12.16 33.30
CA GLY A 366 -6.67 -12.54 33.05
C GLY A 366 -6.09 -12.00 31.74
N GLY A 367 -6.78 -11.09 31.05
CA GLY A 367 -6.24 -10.39 29.89
C GLY A 367 -6.14 -11.26 28.64
N LYS A 368 -7.01 -12.28 28.51
CA LYS A 368 -6.94 -13.29 27.46
C LYS A 368 -8.22 -13.31 26.64
N LEU A 369 -8.07 -13.38 25.33
CA LEU A 369 -9.15 -13.58 24.38
C LEU A 369 -9.91 -14.89 24.68
N THR A 370 -11.23 -14.85 24.53
CA THR A 370 -12.13 -15.97 24.83
C THR A 370 -12.92 -16.44 23.62
N GLY A 371 -12.99 -15.64 22.55
CA GLY A 371 -13.85 -15.81 21.39
C GLY A 371 -15.31 -15.40 21.66
N ASN A 372 -15.63 -14.86 22.83
CA ASN A 372 -16.95 -14.31 23.16
C ASN A 372 -16.87 -12.79 23.18
N TYR A 373 -17.86 -12.13 22.60
CA TYR A 373 -17.84 -10.67 22.61
C TYR A 373 -18.21 -10.12 23.99
N ASN A 374 -17.53 -9.05 24.39
CA ASN A 374 -17.77 -8.29 25.60
C ASN A 374 -18.09 -6.80 25.32
N ALA A 375 -18.03 -6.38 24.05
CA ALA A 375 -18.49 -5.08 23.58
C ALA A 375 -19.13 -5.17 22.17
N THR A 376 -19.94 -4.17 21.80
CA THR A 376 -20.59 -4.12 20.48
C THR A 376 -20.75 -2.68 19.98
N ILE A 377 -20.73 -2.48 18.65
CA ILE A 377 -21.06 -1.21 17.97
C ILE A 377 -22.12 -1.46 16.91
N ARG A 378 -23.16 -0.63 16.85
CA ARG A 378 -24.23 -0.73 15.84
C ARG A 378 -23.96 0.19 14.65
N ALA A 379 -23.14 -0.25 13.70
CA ALA A 379 -22.79 0.49 12.49
C ALA A 379 -24.03 0.91 11.66
N ALA A 380 -25.08 0.09 11.59
CA ALA A 380 -26.30 0.45 10.85
C ALA A 380 -27.06 1.66 11.42
N ALA A 381 -26.80 2.04 12.67
CA ALA A 381 -27.33 3.27 13.26
C ALA A 381 -26.51 4.51 12.85
N LEU A 382 -25.24 4.31 12.50
CA LEU A 382 -24.28 5.36 12.14
C LEU A 382 -24.23 5.59 10.63
N ILE A 383 -24.38 4.53 9.83
CA ILE A 383 -24.33 4.54 8.37
C ILE A 383 -25.71 4.14 7.84
N PRO A 384 -26.58 5.12 7.48
CA PRO A 384 -27.94 4.84 7.04
C PRO A 384 -28.01 3.92 5.80
N ALA A 385 -26.97 3.94 4.95
CA ALA A 385 -26.86 3.12 3.75
C ALA A 385 -26.93 1.61 4.05
N LEU A 386 -26.48 1.17 5.23
CA LEU A 386 -26.51 -0.24 5.63
C LEU A 386 -27.93 -0.78 5.90
N ASN A 387 -28.94 0.10 5.99
CA ASN A 387 -30.33 -0.31 6.23
C ASN A 387 -31.09 -0.66 4.95
N TYR A 388 -30.49 -0.47 3.77
CA TYR A 388 -31.12 -0.82 2.50
C TYR A 388 -30.97 -2.31 2.19
N SER A 389 -32.06 -2.91 1.69
CA SER A 389 -32.07 -4.32 1.30
C SER A 389 -31.20 -4.54 0.07
N GLY A 390 -30.27 -5.50 0.15
CA GLY A 390 -29.35 -5.85 -0.94
C GLY A 390 -27.98 -5.20 -0.85
N VAL A 391 -27.74 -4.34 0.16
CA VAL A 391 -26.42 -3.79 0.47
C VAL A 391 -25.56 -4.84 1.16
N THR A 392 -24.34 -5.02 0.66
CA THR A 392 -23.30 -5.83 1.32
C THR A 392 -22.20 -4.94 1.86
N ALA A 393 -21.66 -5.29 3.02
CA ALA A 393 -20.58 -4.54 3.65
C ALA A 393 -19.51 -5.49 4.17
N THR A 394 -18.25 -5.22 3.84
CA THR A 394 -17.08 -5.98 4.27
C THR A 394 -16.29 -5.13 5.27
N PRO A 395 -16.05 -5.62 6.50
CA PRO A 395 -15.27 -4.90 7.49
C PRO A 395 -13.78 -4.91 7.17
N VAL A 396 -13.09 -3.83 7.56
CA VAL A 396 -11.63 -3.70 7.58
C VAL A 396 -11.21 -3.02 8.89
N ALA A 397 -9.94 -3.13 9.24
CA ALA A 397 -9.39 -2.51 10.44
C ALA A 397 -7.96 -2.01 10.19
N ALA A 398 -7.65 -0.79 10.56
CA ALA A 398 -6.32 -0.19 10.48
C ALA A 398 -6.24 1.07 11.36
N ASP A 399 -5.06 1.46 11.81
CA ASP A 399 -4.82 2.73 12.51
C ASP A 399 -4.61 3.85 11.48
N LEU A 400 -5.68 4.50 11.03
CA LEU A 400 -5.67 5.43 9.89
C LEU A 400 -5.03 6.78 10.21
N ASP A 401 -5.16 7.25 11.44
CA ASP A 401 -4.61 8.54 11.87
C ASP A 401 -3.25 8.43 12.57
N GLY A 402 -2.80 7.20 12.85
CA GLY A 402 -1.48 6.90 13.40
C GLY A 402 -1.39 7.17 14.90
N ASP A 403 -2.52 7.16 15.62
CA ASP A 403 -2.59 7.42 17.05
C ASP A 403 -2.25 6.18 17.92
N GLY A 404 -2.12 5.02 17.28
CA GLY A 404 -1.82 3.73 17.87
C GLY A 404 -3.05 2.90 18.24
N ILE A 405 -4.26 3.37 17.95
CA ILE A 405 -5.53 2.67 18.14
C ILE A 405 -6.06 2.22 16.77
N THR A 406 -6.62 1.02 16.72
CA THR A 406 -7.18 0.50 15.47
C THR A 406 -8.57 1.08 15.18
N ASP A 407 -8.73 1.66 14.00
CA ASP A 407 -10.00 2.18 13.48
C ASP A 407 -10.81 1.12 12.75
N LEU A 408 -12.09 1.42 12.53
CA LEU A 408 -13.02 0.51 11.85
C LEU A 408 -13.41 1.07 10.49
N GLY A 409 -13.35 0.23 9.46
CA GLY A 409 -13.86 0.56 8.14
C GLY A 409 -14.88 -0.44 7.63
N LEU A 410 -15.71 0.02 6.70
CA LEU A 410 -16.67 -0.79 5.97
C LEU A 410 -16.59 -0.44 4.47
N PHE A 411 -16.30 -1.44 3.66
CA PHE A 411 -16.46 -1.36 2.21
C PHE A 411 -17.86 -1.83 1.82
N VAL A 412 -18.67 -0.90 1.31
CA VAL A 412 -20.10 -1.06 1.06
C VAL A 412 -20.36 -1.08 -0.45
N THR A 413 -21.10 -2.07 -0.93
CA THR A 413 -21.41 -2.23 -2.35
C THR A 413 -22.92 -2.28 -2.59
N ASP A 414 -23.37 -1.55 -3.61
CA ASP A 414 -24.77 -1.53 -4.05
C ASP A 414 -25.07 -2.68 -5.04
N PRO A 415 -26.29 -3.26 -5.02
CA PRO A 415 -26.69 -4.22 -6.03
C PRO A 415 -26.83 -3.53 -7.40
N PRO A 416 -26.47 -4.21 -8.52
CA PRO A 416 -26.61 -3.65 -9.85
C PRO A 416 -28.10 -3.32 -10.13
N GLY A 417 -28.40 -2.04 -10.32
CA GLY A 417 -29.70 -1.57 -10.84
C GLY A 417 -30.50 -0.59 -9.98
N ASN A 418 -29.99 -0.11 -8.84
CA ASN A 418 -30.67 0.92 -8.05
C ASN A 418 -29.78 2.17 -7.96
N GLY A 419 -29.96 3.13 -8.88
CA GLY A 419 -29.18 4.37 -8.89
C GLY A 419 -29.39 5.22 -7.62
N PRO A 420 -28.45 6.11 -7.27
CA PRO A 420 -28.57 6.99 -6.12
C PRO A 420 -29.59 8.09 -6.43
N GLY A 421 -30.86 7.80 -6.16
CA GLY A 421 -32.00 8.62 -6.55
C GLY A 421 -32.79 9.23 -5.40
N ASN A 422 -32.25 9.31 -4.18
CA ASN A 422 -32.91 9.96 -3.04
C ASN A 422 -31.93 10.81 -2.23
N ASP A 423 -31.54 11.98 -2.76
CA ASP A 423 -30.91 13.04 -1.97
C ASP A 423 -31.89 13.56 -0.88
N PRO A 424 -31.50 13.63 0.40
CA PRO A 424 -32.31 14.17 1.48
C PRO A 424 -32.34 15.70 1.47
N GLY A 425 -33.12 16.30 0.56
CA GLY A 425 -33.24 17.76 0.45
C GLY A 425 -34.62 18.27 0.05
N GLY A 426 -35.51 18.48 1.02
CA GLY A 426 -36.59 19.48 0.88
C GLY A 426 -38.02 18.95 0.87
N HIS A 427 -38.59 18.71 2.06
CA HIS A 427 -40.03 18.83 2.25
C HIS A 427 -40.38 20.23 2.77
N GLY A 428 -41.04 21.03 1.91
CA GLY A 428 -41.85 22.18 2.29
C GLY A 428 -43.04 22.30 1.31
N PRO A 429 -44.32 22.25 1.76
CA PRO A 429 -45.44 22.22 0.85
C PRO A 429 -45.86 23.64 0.45
N GLY A 430 -45.87 23.93 -0.86
CA GLY A 430 -46.41 25.19 -1.40
C GLY A 430 -47.04 24.94 -2.76
N GLY A 431 -48.38 24.89 -2.79
CA GLY A 431 -49.16 24.61 -4.00
C GLY A 431 -49.41 25.81 -4.91
N HIS A 432 -50.01 25.46 -6.06
CA HIS A 432 -50.78 26.26 -7.04
C HIS A 432 -50.06 26.86 -8.27
N GLY A 433 -50.29 26.21 -9.41
CA GLY A 433 -51.12 26.80 -10.48
C GLY A 433 -50.42 27.17 -11.81
N PRO A 434 -51.10 27.03 -12.98
CA PRO A 434 -50.46 26.62 -14.24
C PRO A 434 -50.47 27.68 -15.36
N GLY A 435 -49.58 27.53 -16.35
CA GLY A 435 -49.79 28.07 -17.69
C GLY A 435 -48.52 28.36 -18.50
N GLY A 436 -48.47 27.89 -19.75
CA GLY A 436 -47.57 28.45 -20.77
C GLY A 436 -47.03 27.46 -21.80
N HIS A 437 -47.61 27.47 -23.01
CA HIS A 437 -47.27 26.67 -24.19
C HIS A 437 -45.90 26.96 -24.83
N GLY A 438 -45.29 25.95 -25.48
CA GLY A 438 -44.36 26.14 -26.62
C GLY A 438 -43.27 25.07 -26.77
N PRO A 439 -43.18 24.31 -27.88
CA PRO A 439 -42.38 23.08 -27.99
C PRO A 439 -40.99 23.29 -28.62
N GLY A 440 -40.03 22.42 -28.28
CA GLY A 440 -38.82 22.20 -29.10
C GLY A 440 -37.52 22.19 -28.33
N GLY A 441 -37.14 21.03 -27.80
CA GLY A 441 -35.80 20.73 -27.29
C GLY A 441 -35.72 19.25 -26.97
N ASN A 442 -35.01 18.49 -27.80
CA ASN A 442 -34.75 17.06 -27.59
C ASN A 442 -34.20 16.83 -26.18
N ASN A 443 -34.98 16.13 -25.37
CA ASN A 443 -34.49 15.35 -24.23
C ASN A 443 -33.45 14.36 -24.79
N SER A 444 -32.18 14.66 -24.57
CA SER A 444 -31.12 13.66 -24.54
C SER A 444 -31.41 12.75 -23.36
N ASN A 445 -31.83 11.53 -23.69
CA ASN A 445 -31.94 10.41 -22.78
C ASN A 445 -30.57 10.23 -22.10
N GLY A 446 -30.44 10.76 -20.88
CA GLY A 446 -29.27 10.54 -20.04
C GLY A 446 -29.27 9.06 -19.65
N THR A 447 -28.50 8.27 -20.39
CA THR A 447 -28.01 6.97 -19.94
C THR A 447 -27.15 7.22 -18.71
N GLN A 448 -27.77 7.20 -17.52
CA GLN A 448 -27.07 7.04 -16.25
C GLN A 448 -26.62 5.59 -16.18
N SER A 449 -25.32 5.36 -16.38
CA SER A 449 -24.68 4.07 -16.10
C SER A 449 -24.82 3.74 -14.63
N ALA A 450 -25.18 2.49 -14.33
CA ALA A 450 -25.06 1.93 -12.99
C ALA A 450 -23.59 2.03 -12.56
N SER A 451 -23.30 2.76 -11.49
CA SER A 451 -21.95 2.92 -10.97
C SER A 451 -21.56 1.67 -10.20
N GLY A 452 -20.89 0.72 -10.84
CA GLY A 452 -20.36 -0.51 -10.21
C GLY A 452 -19.17 -0.28 -9.26
N VAL A 453 -19.15 0.85 -8.56
CA VAL A 453 -18.04 1.34 -7.72
C VAL A 453 -18.38 1.10 -6.25
N GLY A 454 -17.46 0.51 -5.48
CA GLY A 454 -17.64 0.32 -4.03
C GLY A 454 -17.36 1.59 -3.23
N GLN A 455 -18.02 1.72 -2.08
CA GLN A 455 -17.95 2.90 -1.21
C GLN A 455 -17.29 2.55 0.12
N TRP A 456 -16.25 3.28 0.51
CA TRP A 456 -15.61 3.12 1.82
C TRP A 456 -16.26 4.04 2.86
N TYR A 457 -16.52 3.50 4.05
CA TYR A 457 -17.00 4.22 5.22
C TYR A 457 -16.07 3.95 6.38
N TRP A 458 -15.49 4.99 6.95
CA TRP A 458 -14.56 4.88 8.07
C TRP A 458 -15.16 5.45 9.35
N LEU A 459 -14.96 4.74 10.45
CA LEU A 459 -15.25 5.16 11.81
C LEU A 459 -13.89 5.31 12.51
N VAL A 460 -13.26 6.47 12.33
CA VAL A 460 -11.95 6.81 12.90
C VAL A 460 -12.10 7.07 14.39
N SER A 461 -11.17 6.54 15.18
CA SER A 461 -11.14 6.70 16.61
C SER A 461 -10.51 8.01 17.01
N ASN A 462 -11.06 8.70 18.02
CA ASN A 462 -10.49 9.96 18.51
C ASN A 462 -10.21 9.89 20.01
N ASP A 463 -8.99 9.54 20.40
CA ASP A 463 -8.66 9.59 21.82
C ASP A 463 -8.46 11.02 22.34
N ALA A 464 -8.65 11.18 23.65
CA ALA A 464 -8.55 12.43 24.37
C ALA A 464 -7.10 12.98 24.51
N LYS A 465 -6.09 12.47 23.78
CA LYS A 465 -4.74 13.06 23.81
C LYS A 465 -4.65 14.37 23.01
N ASP A 466 -5.60 14.63 22.10
CA ASP A 466 -5.56 15.81 21.22
C ASP A 466 -6.37 17.02 21.70
N ALA A 467 -7.09 16.92 22.82
CA ALA A 467 -7.81 18.06 23.35
C ALA A 467 -7.63 18.19 24.87
N GLY A 468 -6.84 19.17 25.27
CA GLY A 468 -6.96 19.75 26.61
C GLY A 468 -8.38 20.28 26.84
N GLY A 469 -9.28 19.44 27.36
CA GLY A 469 -10.67 19.80 27.63
C GLY A 469 -11.48 18.64 28.22
N ALA A 470 -11.75 18.71 29.52
CA ALA A 470 -12.43 17.69 30.33
C ALA A 470 -13.77 17.15 29.79
N SER A 471 -13.95 15.82 29.84
CA SER A 471 -15.26 15.14 29.68
C SER A 471 -16.17 15.34 30.91
N PRO A 472 -17.44 15.78 30.73
CA PRO A 472 -18.45 15.71 31.77
C PRO A 472 -19.03 14.28 31.84
N GLY A 473 -18.90 13.66 33.01
CA GLY A 473 -19.16 12.24 33.23
C GLY A 473 -20.60 11.76 33.05
N GLY A 474 -20.69 10.49 32.63
CA GLY A 474 -21.85 9.62 32.75
C GLY A 474 -21.42 8.18 32.50
N ALA A 475 -21.57 7.32 33.51
CA ALA A 475 -21.08 5.94 33.49
C ALA A 475 -21.82 5.06 32.46
N PHE A 476 -21.10 4.71 31.39
CA PHE A 476 -21.25 3.48 30.61
C PHE A 476 -19.82 2.94 30.44
N ALA A 477 -19.59 1.63 30.53
CA ALA A 477 -18.27 1.00 30.70
C ALA A 477 -17.37 1.06 29.42
N SER A 478 -16.91 2.27 29.12
CA SER A 478 -16.65 2.93 27.82
C SER A 478 -15.55 2.36 26.92
N LEU A 479 -15.83 2.26 25.61
CA LEU A 479 -14.98 2.87 24.56
C LEU A 479 -15.12 4.39 24.76
N ASP A 480 -14.04 5.13 24.93
CA ASP A 480 -14.09 6.56 25.29
C ASP A 480 -13.68 7.46 24.13
N HIS A 481 -14.57 7.57 23.13
CA HIS A 481 -14.67 8.74 22.25
C HIS A 481 -16.06 8.88 21.58
N ASP A 482 -16.37 10.09 21.09
CA ASP A 482 -17.64 10.44 20.46
C ASP A 482 -17.58 10.25 18.92
N PHE A 483 -18.17 9.17 18.40
CA PHE A 483 -18.52 9.03 16.98
C PHE A 483 -19.60 10.08 16.61
N ASN A 484 -19.27 11.09 15.80
CA ASN A 484 -20.18 12.19 15.47
C ASN A 484 -21.16 11.83 14.32
N PRO A 485 -22.50 11.83 14.54
CA PRO A 485 -23.45 11.44 13.50
C PRO A 485 -23.88 12.60 12.58
N ALA A 486 -23.77 12.36 11.26
CA ALA A 486 -24.52 12.90 10.09
C ALA A 486 -24.86 14.43 9.97
N PRO A 487 -24.70 15.04 8.77
CA PRO A 487 -24.72 14.36 7.48
C PRO A 487 -23.36 14.13 6.81
N LEU A 488 -22.33 14.93 7.06
CA LEU A 488 -20.96 14.80 6.51
C LEU A 488 -20.04 15.67 7.36
N GLY A 489 -19.17 15.09 8.20
CA GLY A 489 -18.51 15.86 9.25
C GLY A 489 -17.08 15.47 9.64
N HIS A 490 -16.37 14.73 8.78
CA HIS A 490 -14.99 14.20 8.90
C HIS A 490 -14.85 12.66 8.98
N ASP A 491 -15.89 11.92 8.59
CA ASP A 491 -15.71 10.55 8.08
C ASP A 491 -15.14 10.63 6.65
N LEU A 492 -14.05 9.92 6.38
CA LEU A 492 -13.50 9.81 5.04
C LEU A 492 -14.35 8.82 4.22
N SER A 493 -14.85 9.26 3.08
CA SER A 493 -15.51 8.39 2.10
C SER A 493 -14.72 8.41 0.80
N TYR A 494 -14.20 7.26 0.40
CA TYR A 494 -13.46 7.07 -0.83
C TYR A 494 -14.27 6.22 -1.82
N GLN A 495 -14.13 6.51 -3.12
CA GLN A 495 -14.67 5.68 -4.20
C GLN A 495 -13.50 4.97 -4.86
N TYR A 496 -13.20 3.75 -4.40
CA TYR A 496 -12.02 3.00 -4.82
C TYR A 496 -12.36 1.51 -4.98
N GLY A 497 -12.00 0.94 -6.15
CA GLY A 497 -12.24 -0.46 -6.50
C GLY A 497 -13.62 -0.80 -7.07
N SER A 498 -13.78 -2.04 -7.55
CA SER A 498 -15.05 -2.55 -8.08
C SER A 498 -15.92 -3.14 -6.96
N ALA A 499 -17.24 -3.19 -7.18
CA ALA A 499 -18.19 -3.80 -6.25
C ALA A 499 -17.97 -5.32 -5.99
N SER A 500 -16.99 -5.94 -6.64
CA SER A 500 -16.63 -7.35 -6.52
C SER A 500 -15.24 -7.59 -5.92
N GLY A 501 -14.52 -6.53 -5.52
CA GLY A 501 -13.18 -6.65 -4.94
C GLY A 501 -13.17 -6.96 -3.44
N VAL A 502 -12.08 -7.56 -2.96
CA VAL A 502 -11.77 -7.75 -1.54
C VAL A 502 -11.05 -6.50 -1.03
N PRO A 503 -11.60 -5.77 -0.05
CA PRO A 503 -10.93 -4.61 0.54
C PRO A 503 -9.77 -5.06 1.44
N LEU A 504 -8.63 -4.39 1.34
CA LEU A 504 -7.45 -4.56 2.16
C LEU A 504 -6.97 -3.18 2.62
N VAL A 505 -6.42 -3.09 3.83
CA VAL A 505 -5.90 -1.81 4.36
C VAL A 505 -4.66 -2.10 5.18
N GLY A 506 -3.58 -1.39 4.91
CA GLY A 506 -2.29 -1.62 5.58
C GLY A 506 -1.31 -0.49 5.31
N ILE A 507 -0.29 -0.35 6.15
CA ILE A 507 0.86 0.52 5.87
C ILE A 507 1.77 -0.26 4.93
N TRP A 508 1.50 -0.16 3.63
CA TRP A 508 2.26 -0.88 2.61
C TRP A 508 3.64 -0.27 2.42
N ASP A 509 4.60 -1.13 2.09
CA ASP A 509 5.91 -0.67 1.62
C ASP A 509 5.72 -0.12 0.20
N PRO A 510 5.96 1.17 -0.08
CA PRO A 510 6.18 1.57 -1.46
C PRO A 510 7.39 0.76 -1.94
N PRO A 511 7.38 0.13 -3.13
CA PRO A 511 8.54 -0.56 -3.64
C PRO A 511 9.69 0.39 -3.49
N THR A 512 10.67 -0.01 -2.69
CA THR A 512 11.89 0.77 -2.51
C THR A 512 12.30 1.18 -3.91
N SER A 513 12.21 2.48 -4.17
CA SER A 513 12.85 3.04 -5.33
C SER A 513 14.26 2.47 -5.28
N ALA A 514 14.80 2.13 -6.44
CA ALA A 514 16.23 1.88 -6.58
C ALA A 514 17.07 3.15 -6.24
N GLU A 515 16.69 3.95 -5.25
CA GLU A 515 17.13 5.30 -4.94
C GLU A 515 17.40 5.48 -3.43
N ALA A 516 18.29 4.64 -2.89
CA ALA A 516 19.27 5.13 -1.92
C ALA A 516 20.71 4.75 -2.29
N THR A 517 20.92 4.04 -3.41
CA THR A 517 22.26 3.78 -3.97
C THR A 517 22.28 3.84 -5.50
N THR A 518 21.89 4.97 -6.09
CA THR A 518 22.49 5.37 -7.37
C THR A 518 23.53 6.46 -7.12
N SER A 519 24.78 6.02 -7.06
CA SER A 519 25.85 6.87 -7.58
C SER A 519 25.54 7.18 -9.05
N GLY A 520 24.88 8.30 -9.32
CA GLY A 520 25.03 9.09 -10.54
C GLY A 520 24.69 8.44 -11.89
N THR A 521 23.56 7.75 -12.04
CA THR A 521 22.99 7.48 -13.38
C THR A 521 21.46 7.55 -13.36
N THR A 522 20.91 8.48 -14.13
CA THR A 522 19.48 8.66 -14.43
C THR A 522 18.83 7.33 -14.88
N PRO A 523 17.60 6.99 -14.44
CA PRO A 523 16.83 5.89 -15.01
C PRO A 523 16.80 5.99 -16.55
N ALA A 524 16.99 4.88 -17.25
CA ALA A 524 16.95 4.86 -18.70
C ALA A 524 15.49 5.07 -19.15
N THR A 525 15.13 6.28 -19.58
CA THR A 525 13.80 6.60 -20.10
C THR A 525 13.64 6.10 -21.55
N GLY A 526 12.47 5.57 -21.91
CA GLY A 526 12.12 5.18 -23.27
C GLY A 526 11.34 3.86 -23.40
N TRP A 527 10.90 3.60 -24.64
CA TRP A 527 10.02 2.48 -24.98
C TRP A 527 10.58 1.08 -24.68
N VAL A 528 11.88 0.85 -24.92
CA VAL A 528 12.50 -0.46 -24.68
C VAL A 528 12.60 -0.78 -23.17
N PRO A 529 13.08 0.14 -22.30
CA PRO A 529 12.98 -0.05 -20.85
C PRO A 529 11.57 -0.36 -20.35
N ALA A 530 10.55 0.34 -20.85
CA ALA A 530 9.16 0.08 -20.47
C ALA A 530 8.69 -1.33 -20.82
N LEU A 531 9.18 -1.94 -21.90
CA LEU A 531 8.87 -3.34 -22.22
C LEU A 531 9.51 -4.33 -21.23
N TYR A 532 10.73 -4.07 -20.75
CA TYR A 532 11.37 -4.93 -19.74
C TYR A 532 10.59 -4.89 -18.41
N GLU A 533 10.11 -3.72 -18.04
CA GLU A 533 9.37 -3.52 -16.81
C GLU A 533 7.94 -4.07 -16.90
N ASN A 534 7.16 -3.60 -17.88
CA ASN A 534 5.72 -3.91 -17.96
C ASN A 534 5.43 -5.29 -18.58
N VAL A 535 6.38 -5.90 -19.30
CA VAL A 535 6.17 -7.22 -19.94
C VAL A 535 6.99 -8.33 -19.27
N LEU A 536 8.17 -8.02 -18.71
CA LEU A 536 9.06 -9.01 -18.08
C LEU A 536 9.23 -8.83 -16.57
N GLY A 537 8.70 -7.75 -15.97
CA GLY A 537 8.78 -7.51 -14.53
C GLY A 537 10.19 -7.23 -14.01
N ARG A 538 11.11 -6.71 -14.85
CA ARG A 538 12.49 -6.37 -14.41
C ARG A 538 13.07 -5.17 -15.13
N GLN A 539 14.10 -4.56 -14.54
CA GLN A 539 14.86 -3.50 -15.19
C GLN A 539 15.90 -4.06 -16.20
N PRO A 540 16.15 -3.40 -17.33
CA PRO A 540 17.18 -3.79 -18.28
C PRO A 540 18.57 -3.26 -17.92
N SER A 541 19.60 -3.94 -18.38
CA SER A 541 20.96 -3.39 -18.42
C SER A 541 21.13 -2.33 -19.52
N SER A 542 22.07 -1.42 -19.34
CA SER A 542 22.43 -0.41 -20.35
C SER A 542 22.88 -1.01 -21.69
N THR A 543 23.43 -2.23 -21.67
CA THR A 543 23.83 -2.97 -22.87
C THR A 543 22.62 -3.52 -23.63
N GLU A 544 21.62 -4.07 -22.93
CA GLU A 544 20.38 -4.54 -23.53
C GLU A 544 19.64 -3.40 -24.27
N VAL A 545 19.49 -2.25 -23.61
CA VAL A 545 18.85 -1.06 -24.21
C VAL A 545 19.62 -0.58 -25.45
N THR A 546 20.95 -0.53 -25.38
CA THR A 546 21.80 -0.11 -26.50
C THR A 546 21.69 -1.05 -27.70
N ASN A 547 21.61 -2.35 -27.46
CA ASN A 547 21.47 -3.35 -28.52
C ASN A 547 20.13 -3.21 -29.26
N TRP A 548 19.03 -3.05 -28.53
CA TRP A 548 17.71 -2.85 -29.13
C TRP A 548 17.62 -1.55 -29.92
N ASN A 549 18.13 -0.45 -29.37
CA ASN A 549 18.14 0.84 -30.07
C ASN A 549 19.01 0.81 -31.34
N THR A 550 20.13 0.09 -31.31
CA THR A 550 20.98 -0.11 -32.50
C THR A 550 20.28 -0.94 -33.57
N ALA A 551 19.56 -2.00 -33.17
CA ALA A 551 18.81 -2.84 -34.09
C ALA A 551 17.64 -2.07 -34.75
N LEU A 552 16.95 -1.22 -33.98
CA LEU A 552 15.91 -0.30 -34.47
C LEU A 552 16.49 0.73 -35.46
N ALA A 553 17.58 1.41 -35.09
CA ALA A 553 18.21 2.45 -35.91
C ALA A 553 18.73 1.90 -37.26
N ASN A 554 19.19 0.65 -37.27
CA ASN A 554 19.64 -0.04 -38.48
C ASN A 554 18.52 -0.70 -39.29
N GLY A 555 17.26 -0.59 -38.85
CA GLY A 555 16.10 -1.19 -39.50
C GLY A 555 16.12 -2.73 -39.51
N GLN A 556 16.83 -3.35 -38.57
CA GLN A 556 16.93 -4.80 -38.44
C GLN A 556 15.68 -5.42 -37.79
N VAL A 557 15.00 -4.64 -36.96
CA VAL A 557 13.75 -4.98 -36.27
C VAL A 557 12.84 -3.76 -36.26
N THR A 558 11.53 -3.98 -36.16
CA THR A 558 10.51 -2.95 -35.98
C THR A 558 9.97 -2.96 -34.54
N ASN A 559 9.31 -1.90 -34.10
CA ASN A 559 8.69 -1.86 -32.76
C ASN A 559 7.68 -3.01 -32.56
N SER A 560 6.87 -3.32 -33.57
CA SER A 560 5.94 -4.46 -33.50
C SER A 560 6.67 -5.79 -33.34
N GLN A 561 7.80 -5.98 -34.04
CA GLN A 561 8.60 -7.20 -33.88
C GLN A 561 9.28 -7.28 -32.51
N ILE A 562 9.75 -6.17 -31.94
CA ILE A 562 10.33 -6.17 -30.59
C ILE A 562 9.24 -6.48 -29.55
N ALA A 563 8.08 -5.84 -29.61
CA ALA A 563 6.97 -6.12 -28.69
C ALA A 563 6.58 -7.61 -28.74
N GLN A 564 6.48 -8.17 -29.94
CA GLN A 564 6.18 -9.59 -30.13
C GLN A 564 7.29 -10.49 -29.55
N ILE A 565 8.58 -10.14 -29.73
CA ILE A 565 9.69 -10.90 -29.13
C ILE A 565 9.60 -10.94 -27.60
N PHE A 566 9.19 -9.86 -26.94
CA PHE A 566 9.02 -9.81 -25.49
C PHE A 566 7.81 -10.64 -25.03
N LEU A 567 6.67 -10.44 -25.68
CA LEU A 567 5.41 -11.14 -25.37
C LEU A 567 5.51 -12.66 -25.62
N GLU A 568 6.31 -13.10 -26.58
CA GLU A 568 6.52 -14.52 -26.88
C GLU A 568 7.79 -15.10 -26.25
N SER A 569 8.51 -14.30 -25.45
CA SER A 569 9.79 -14.70 -24.86
C SER A 569 9.59 -15.84 -23.85
N THR A 570 10.56 -16.77 -23.80
CA THR A 570 10.59 -17.79 -22.75
C THR A 570 10.64 -17.18 -21.35
N GLU A 571 11.25 -16.01 -21.19
CA GLU A 571 11.34 -15.28 -19.93
C GLU A 571 9.95 -14.87 -19.42
N ARG A 572 9.08 -14.38 -20.30
CA ARG A 572 7.68 -14.07 -19.96
C ARG A 572 6.82 -15.32 -19.81
N LEU A 573 6.90 -16.24 -20.78
CA LEU A 573 5.95 -17.35 -20.88
C LEU A 573 6.18 -18.43 -19.83
N SER A 574 7.42 -18.62 -19.37
CA SER A 574 7.74 -19.65 -18.38
C SER A 574 6.97 -19.48 -17.05
N PRO A 575 7.03 -18.33 -16.37
CA PRO A 575 6.27 -18.14 -15.13
C PRO A 575 4.76 -18.27 -15.35
N ILE A 576 4.20 -17.67 -16.41
CA ILE A 576 2.75 -17.74 -16.68
C ILE A 576 2.24 -19.18 -16.89
N ILE A 577 2.99 -20.00 -17.62
CA ILE A 577 2.61 -21.39 -17.86
C ILE A 577 2.77 -22.23 -16.58
N ASP A 578 3.80 -21.94 -15.78
CA ASP A 578 3.97 -22.57 -14.47
C ASP A 578 2.78 -22.22 -13.55
N ASP A 579 2.33 -20.96 -13.57
CA ASP A 579 1.15 -20.50 -12.84
C ASP A 579 -0.12 -21.21 -13.31
N TYR A 580 -0.32 -21.46 -14.62
CA TYR A 580 -1.44 -22.29 -15.10
C TYR A 580 -1.38 -23.73 -14.58
N TYR A 581 -0.19 -24.31 -14.48
CA TYR A 581 0.01 -25.64 -13.91
C TYR A 581 -0.35 -25.65 -12.42
N GLU A 582 0.10 -24.64 -11.67
CA GLU A 582 -0.20 -24.52 -10.26
C GLU A 582 -1.69 -24.20 -10.00
N GLN A 583 -2.27 -23.29 -10.77
CA GLN A 583 -3.67 -22.87 -10.63
C GLN A 583 -4.63 -24.01 -10.96
N TYR A 584 -4.41 -24.72 -12.07
CA TYR A 584 -5.35 -25.73 -12.55
C TYR A 584 -5.01 -27.13 -12.04
N LEU A 585 -3.73 -27.49 -11.97
CA LEU A 585 -3.30 -28.85 -11.62
C LEU A 585 -2.70 -28.94 -10.21
N GLY A 586 -2.43 -27.81 -9.55
CA GLY A 586 -1.86 -27.71 -8.20
C GLY A 586 -0.51 -28.40 -8.02
N ARG A 587 0.31 -28.32 -9.06
CA ARG A 587 1.74 -28.68 -9.08
C ARG A 587 2.44 -27.83 -10.15
N PRO A 588 3.75 -27.57 -10.03
CA PRO A 588 4.48 -26.87 -11.08
C PRO A 588 4.61 -27.71 -12.36
N ALA A 589 4.89 -27.03 -13.47
CA ALA A 589 5.23 -27.66 -14.73
C ALA A 589 6.61 -28.33 -14.64
N ASP A 590 6.73 -29.55 -15.17
CA ASP A 590 8.05 -30.11 -15.41
C ASP A 590 8.70 -29.46 -16.65
N SER A 591 10.02 -29.56 -16.77
CA SER A 591 10.78 -28.93 -17.86
C SER A 591 10.30 -29.30 -19.27
N ALA A 592 9.77 -30.51 -19.47
CA ALA A 592 9.27 -30.96 -20.77
C ALA A 592 7.87 -30.41 -21.04
N GLY A 593 7.00 -30.39 -20.02
CA GLY A 593 5.70 -29.74 -20.05
C GLY A 593 5.82 -28.25 -20.35
N LEU A 594 6.68 -27.54 -19.64
CA LEU A 594 6.93 -26.11 -19.83
C LEU A 594 7.39 -25.83 -21.27
N SER A 595 8.39 -26.56 -21.76
CA SER A 595 8.89 -26.42 -23.14
C SER A 595 7.81 -26.71 -24.19
N TYR A 596 6.97 -27.71 -23.94
CA TYR A 596 5.86 -28.07 -24.83
C TYR A 596 4.83 -26.93 -24.91
N TRP A 597 4.37 -26.42 -23.78
CA TRP A 597 3.34 -25.37 -23.74
C TRP A 597 3.84 -24.01 -24.23
N ILE A 598 5.12 -23.69 -24.03
CA ILE A 598 5.73 -22.51 -24.66
C ILE A 598 5.63 -22.63 -26.18
N GLY A 599 5.95 -23.81 -26.74
CA GLY A 599 5.80 -24.05 -28.18
C GLY A 599 4.34 -23.97 -28.66
N VAL A 600 3.38 -24.43 -27.84
CA VAL A 600 1.94 -24.29 -28.15
C VAL A 600 1.52 -22.82 -28.11
N TRP A 601 1.95 -22.05 -27.11
CA TRP A 601 1.65 -20.63 -27.00
C TRP A 601 2.19 -19.87 -28.22
N GLN A 602 3.48 -20.02 -28.52
CA GLN A 602 4.14 -19.35 -29.64
C GLN A 602 3.53 -19.72 -31.01
N ALA A 603 3.02 -20.94 -31.17
CA ALA A 603 2.37 -21.36 -32.41
C ALA A 603 0.96 -20.77 -32.60
N ASN A 604 0.30 -20.37 -31.51
CA ASN A 604 -1.09 -19.89 -31.52
C ASN A 604 -1.25 -18.41 -31.16
N GLY A 605 -0.18 -17.75 -30.69
CA GLY A 605 -0.16 -16.33 -30.35
C GLY A 605 -0.99 -15.96 -29.11
N GLY A 606 -1.15 -16.88 -28.17
CA GLY A 606 -1.92 -16.66 -26.95
C GLY A 606 -2.13 -17.92 -26.09
N PRO A 607 -2.66 -17.73 -24.86
CA PRO A 607 -2.84 -18.79 -23.88
C PRO A 607 -3.97 -19.76 -24.19
N GLU A 608 -4.89 -19.47 -25.10
CA GLU A 608 -6.17 -20.19 -25.19
C GLU A 608 -5.99 -21.70 -25.41
N GLN A 609 -5.05 -22.09 -26.27
CA GLN A 609 -4.76 -23.51 -26.52
C GLN A 609 -3.99 -24.16 -25.37
N VAL A 610 -3.19 -23.38 -24.65
CA VAL A 610 -2.47 -23.83 -23.45
C VAL A 610 -3.47 -24.10 -22.33
N GLN A 611 -4.34 -23.13 -22.03
CA GLN A 611 -5.43 -23.27 -21.06
C GLN A 611 -6.39 -24.39 -21.45
N ALA A 612 -6.85 -24.46 -22.70
CA ALA A 612 -7.71 -25.55 -23.16
C ALA A 612 -7.06 -26.93 -22.99
N GLY A 613 -5.75 -27.03 -23.25
CA GLY A 613 -4.98 -28.24 -23.08
C GLY A 613 -4.81 -28.68 -21.62
N ILE A 614 -4.45 -27.74 -20.74
CA ILE A 614 -4.21 -27.98 -19.31
C ILE A 614 -5.53 -28.26 -18.57
N ILE A 615 -6.53 -27.39 -18.74
CA ILE A 615 -7.84 -27.48 -18.07
C ILE A 615 -8.69 -28.62 -18.65
N GLY A 616 -8.56 -28.90 -19.95
CA GLY A 616 -9.23 -30.03 -20.61
C GLY A 616 -8.62 -31.40 -20.28
N SER A 617 -7.53 -31.44 -19.51
CA SER A 617 -6.79 -32.65 -19.21
C SER A 617 -7.57 -33.63 -18.31
N PRO A 618 -7.25 -34.93 -18.35
CA PRO A 618 -7.77 -35.88 -17.37
C PRO A 618 -7.43 -35.52 -15.92
N GLU A 619 -6.31 -34.83 -15.69
CA GLU A 619 -5.83 -34.43 -14.38
C GLU A 619 -6.73 -33.36 -13.76
N TYR A 620 -6.98 -32.27 -14.49
CA TYR A 620 -7.89 -31.22 -14.04
C TYR A 620 -9.33 -31.75 -13.85
N TYR A 621 -9.81 -32.61 -14.75
CA TYR A 621 -11.13 -33.24 -14.61
C TYR A 621 -11.27 -34.08 -13.33
N ALA A 622 -10.21 -34.81 -12.95
CA ALA A 622 -10.18 -35.55 -11.70
C ALA A 622 -10.11 -34.61 -10.47
N THR A 623 -9.42 -33.48 -10.58
CA THR A 623 -9.38 -32.45 -9.52
C THR A 623 -10.75 -31.82 -9.31
N ALA A 624 -11.45 -31.41 -10.37
CA ALA A 624 -12.78 -30.82 -10.28
C ALA A 624 -13.82 -31.77 -9.66
N GLY A 625 -13.76 -33.07 -10.00
CA GLY A 625 -14.62 -34.07 -9.37
C GLY A 625 -14.41 -34.26 -7.86
N LYS A 626 -13.23 -33.91 -7.33
CA LYS A 626 -12.97 -33.89 -5.88
C LYS A 626 -13.49 -32.63 -5.21
N LEU A 627 -13.45 -31.49 -5.90
CA LEU A 627 -13.90 -30.20 -5.39
C LEU A 627 -15.43 -30.15 -5.22
N TYR A 628 -16.18 -30.81 -6.11
CA TYR A 628 -17.64 -30.85 -6.07
C TYR A 628 -18.16 -32.29 -5.97
N PRO A 629 -17.98 -32.97 -4.82
CA PRO A 629 -18.29 -34.40 -4.67
C PRO A 629 -19.80 -34.70 -4.73
N ASN A 630 -20.65 -33.68 -4.60
CA ASN A 630 -22.11 -33.79 -4.67
C ASN A 630 -22.67 -33.59 -6.09
N LEU A 631 -21.82 -33.28 -7.06
CA LEU A 631 -22.22 -33.10 -8.46
C LEU A 631 -21.82 -34.32 -9.31
N SER A 632 -22.43 -34.46 -10.48
CA SER A 632 -21.95 -35.41 -11.49
C SER A 632 -20.52 -35.00 -11.91
N PRO A 633 -19.64 -35.92 -12.37
CA PRO A 633 -18.29 -35.56 -12.79
C PRO A 633 -18.25 -34.46 -13.87
N ASP A 634 -19.21 -34.47 -14.81
CA ASP A 634 -19.32 -33.44 -15.85
C ASP A 634 -19.83 -32.11 -15.27
N ALA A 635 -20.84 -32.13 -14.39
CA ALA A 635 -21.34 -30.92 -13.73
C ALA A 635 -20.28 -30.30 -12.80
N ALA A 636 -19.53 -31.12 -12.06
CA ALA A 636 -18.42 -30.69 -11.21
C ALA A 636 -17.34 -29.99 -12.04
N TRP A 637 -16.96 -30.59 -13.17
CA TRP A 637 -15.96 -30.03 -14.06
C TRP A 637 -16.43 -28.73 -14.72
N VAL A 638 -17.65 -28.65 -15.23
CA VAL A 638 -18.20 -27.41 -15.79
C VAL A 638 -18.33 -26.32 -14.73
N THR A 639 -18.77 -26.66 -13.51
CA THR A 639 -18.86 -25.69 -12.40
C THR A 639 -17.48 -25.13 -12.04
N ALA A 640 -16.45 -25.97 -12.05
CA ALA A 640 -15.06 -25.53 -11.86
C ALA A 640 -14.57 -24.60 -12.98
N LEU A 641 -14.99 -24.81 -14.24
CA LEU A 641 -14.66 -23.90 -15.34
C LEU A 641 -15.29 -22.52 -15.17
N TYR A 642 -16.57 -22.47 -14.82
CA TYR A 642 -17.28 -21.20 -14.59
C TYR A 642 -16.62 -20.40 -13.47
N ASN A 643 -16.27 -21.05 -12.36
CA ASN A 643 -15.59 -20.40 -11.25
C ASN A 643 -14.15 -19.99 -11.61
N ASN A 644 -13.37 -20.85 -12.26
CA ASN A 644 -11.96 -20.58 -12.54
C ASN A 644 -11.69 -19.66 -13.73
N LEU A 645 -12.63 -19.53 -14.68
CA LEU A 645 -12.45 -18.72 -15.89
C LEU A 645 -13.37 -17.48 -15.91
N LEU A 646 -14.53 -17.53 -15.28
CA LEU A 646 -15.53 -16.45 -15.32
C LEU A 646 -15.91 -15.90 -13.93
N SER A 647 -15.30 -16.42 -12.86
CA SER A 647 -15.49 -15.94 -11.47
C SER A 647 -16.95 -15.89 -11.01
N ARG A 648 -17.77 -16.82 -11.47
CA ARG A 648 -19.17 -16.94 -11.08
C ARG A 648 -19.65 -18.38 -11.14
N ASP A 649 -20.78 -18.65 -10.47
CA ASP A 649 -21.46 -19.93 -10.60
C ASP A 649 -22.19 -20.06 -11.95
N PRO A 650 -22.30 -21.29 -12.49
CA PRO A 650 -23.07 -21.53 -13.71
C PRO A 650 -24.57 -21.32 -13.47
N GLU A 651 -25.24 -20.66 -14.40
CA GLU A 651 -26.70 -20.67 -14.42
C GLU A 651 -27.21 -22.08 -14.79
N PRO A 652 -28.41 -22.50 -14.31
CA PRO A 652 -28.93 -23.83 -14.61
C PRO A 652 -29.02 -24.17 -16.10
N GLN A 653 -29.29 -23.17 -16.96
CA GLN A 653 -29.33 -23.35 -18.40
C GLN A 653 -27.93 -23.46 -19.03
N GLY A 654 -26.97 -22.69 -18.53
CA GLY A 654 -25.58 -22.74 -18.97
C GLY A 654 -24.92 -24.08 -18.62
N LEU A 655 -25.10 -24.54 -17.37
CA LEU A 655 -24.64 -25.85 -16.92
C LEU A 655 -25.18 -26.98 -17.82
N ALA A 656 -26.50 -27.01 -18.04
CA ALA A 656 -27.14 -28.03 -18.86
C ALA A 656 -26.68 -27.98 -20.34
N PHE A 657 -26.38 -26.79 -20.87
CA PHE A 657 -25.83 -26.65 -22.23
C PHE A 657 -24.47 -27.33 -22.33
N TRP A 658 -23.54 -27.01 -21.43
CA TRP A 658 -22.18 -27.55 -21.46
C TRP A 658 -22.13 -29.05 -21.12
N GLU A 659 -22.99 -29.53 -20.21
CA GLU A 659 -23.15 -30.96 -19.92
C GLU A 659 -23.63 -31.76 -21.13
N ASN A 660 -24.45 -31.17 -22.00
CA ASN A 660 -24.82 -31.81 -23.27
C ASN A 660 -23.71 -31.69 -24.32
N TYR A 661 -22.99 -30.56 -24.34
CA TYR A 661 -21.93 -30.30 -25.30
C TYR A 661 -20.75 -31.26 -25.14
N ILE A 662 -20.34 -31.57 -23.90
CA ILE A 662 -19.25 -32.52 -23.61
C ILE A 662 -19.57 -33.97 -24.02
N GLN A 663 -20.85 -34.35 -24.18
CA GLN A 663 -21.21 -35.70 -24.64
C GLN A 663 -20.83 -35.96 -26.10
N THR A 664 -20.67 -34.90 -26.91
CA THR A 664 -20.37 -35.02 -28.34
C THR A 664 -19.09 -34.30 -28.77
N ASN A 665 -18.43 -33.58 -27.85
CA ASN A 665 -17.22 -32.80 -28.09
C ASN A 665 -16.14 -33.13 -27.04
N SER A 666 -14.89 -32.76 -27.31
CA SER A 666 -13.82 -32.94 -26.33
C SER A 666 -13.91 -31.89 -25.21
N ARG A 667 -13.34 -32.19 -24.05
CA ARG A 667 -13.17 -31.22 -22.96
C ARG A 667 -12.37 -29.98 -23.40
N GLN A 668 -11.37 -30.18 -24.24
CA GLN A 668 -10.60 -29.06 -24.81
C GLN A 668 -11.51 -28.13 -25.63
N SER A 669 -12.46 -28.67 -26.41
CA SER A 669 -13.42 -27.86 -27.15
C SER A 669 -14.42 -27.11 -26.27
N VAL A 670 -14.76 -27.67 -25.09
CA VAL A 670 -15.58 -26.95 -24.09
C VAL A 670 -14.77 -25.79 -23.52
N VAL A 671 -13.54 -26.02 -23.04
CA VAL A 671 -12.70 -24.94 -22.47
C VAL A 671 -12.44 -23.85 -23.50
N LEU A 672 -12.17 -24.22 -24.76
CA LEU A 672 -12.00 -23.26 -25.84
C LEU A 672 -13.24 -22.37 -25.99
N GLY A 673 -14.44 -22.91 -25.80
CA GLY A 673 -15.68 -22.14 -25.79
C GLY A 673 -15.79 -21.10 -24.67
N PHE A 674 -15.12 -21.32 -23.52
CA PHE A 674 -15.03 -20.35 -22.43
C PHE A 674 -13.95 -19.29 -22.71
N VAL A 675 -12.72 -19.71 -22.98
CA VAL A 675 -11.58 -18.78 -23.16
C VAL A 675 -11.65 -17.96 -24.45
N THR A 676 -12.59 -18.30 -25.35
CA THR A 676 -12.89 -17.49 -26.55
C THR A 676 -14.24 -16.76 -26.46
N SER A 677 -14.95 -16.88 -25.33
CA SER A 677 -16.22 -16.20 -25.11
C SER A 677 -16.04 -14.68 -24.99
N ALA A 678 -17.11 -13.93 -25.29
CA ALA A 678 -17.10 -12.48 -25.13
C ALA A 678 -16.89 -12.06 -23.66
N GLU A 679 -17.48 -12.77 -22.72
CA GLU A 679 -17.35 -12.51 -21.28
C GLU A 679 -15.90 -12.62 -20.82
N TYR A 680 -15.22 -13.70 -21.20
CA TYR A 680 -13.80 -13.89 -20.88
C TYR A 680 -12.90 -12.84 -21.53
N ARG A 681 -13.14 -12.53 -22.81
CA ARG A 681 -12.31 -11.61 -23.59
C ARG A 681 -12.47 -10.16 -23.16
N LEU A 682 -13.67 -9.74 -22.76
CA LEU A 682 -13.91 -8.39 -22.24
C LEU A 682 -13.09 -8.16 -20.95
N GLY A 683 -13.14 -9.10 -20.01
CA GLY A 683 -12.33 -9.01 -18.80
C GLY A 683 -10.82 -8.95 -19.07
N LEU A 684 -10.32 -9.65 -20.11
CA LEU A 684 -8.92 -9.54 -20.53
C LEU A 684 -8.59 -8.19 -21.18
N ILE A 685 -9.47 -7.68 -22.04
CA ILE A 685 -9.27 -6.39 -22.70
C ILE A 685 -9.20 -5.27 -21.67
N ASP A 686 -10.09 -5.28 -20.68
CA ASP A 686 -10.09 -4.30 -19.59
C ASP A 686 -8.77 -4.36 -18.81
N GLY A 687 -8.35 -5.57 -18.42
CA GLY A 687 -7.08 -5.79 -17.72
C GLY A 687 -5.86 -5.29 -18.51
N TRP A 688 -5.78 -5.52 -19.83
CA TRP A 688 -4.64 -5.05 -20.63
C TRP A 688 -4.64 -3.55 -20.88
N PHE A 689 -5.81 -2.91 -20.97
CA PHE A 689 -5.90 -1.46 -21.07
C PHE A 689 -5.43 -0.81 -19.77
N GLU A 690 -5.78 -1.39 -18.62
CA GLU A 690 -5.31 -0.95 -17.31
C GLU A 690 -3.79 -1.17 -17.18
N GLU A 691 -3.30 -2.38 -17.45
CA GLU A 691 -1.89 -2.77 -17.35
C GLU A 691 -0.99 -1.94 -18.29
N TYR A 692 -1.31 -1.86 -19.58
CA TYR A 692 -0.43 -1.22 -20.56
C TYR A 692 -0.75 0.25 -20.80
N LEU A 693 -2.01 0.68 -20.73
CA LEU A 693 -2.39 2.06 -21.08
C LEU A 693 -2.76 2.91 -19.86
N GLY A 694 -2.92 2.32 -18.67
CA GLY A 694 -3.19 3.06 -17.43
C GLY A 694 -4.60 3.62 -17.36
N ARG A 695 -5.56 3.00 -18.05
CA ARG A 695 -6.98 3.39 -18.02
C ARG A 695 -7.86 2.20 -18.36
N ALA A 696 -9.10 2.20 -17.91
CA ALA A 696 -10.09 1.25 -18.40
C ALA A 696 -10.29 1.39 -19.93
N ALA A 697 -10.63 0.28 -20.59
CA ALA A 697 -11.10 0.32 -21.95
C ALA A 697 -12.44 1.07 -21.99
N ASP A 698 -12.61 1.96 -22.96
CA ASP A 698 -13.93 2.56 -23.20
C ASP A 698 -14.82 1.58 -23.98
N PRO A 699 -16.16 1.72 -23.96
CA PRO A 699 -17.06 0.79 -24.64
C PRO A 699 -16.82 0.66 -26.15
N GLN A 700 -16.23 1.66 -26.80
CA GLN A 700 -15.88 1.59 -28.22
C GLN A 700 -14.59 0.78 -28.43
N ALA A 701 -13.60 0.94 -27.55
CA ALA A 701 -12.38 0.14 -27.54
C ALA A 701 -12.65 -1.34 -27.22
N GLU A 702 -13.47 -1.62 -26.21
CA GLU A 702 -13.95 -2.97 -25.87
C GLU A 702 -14.58 -3.66 -27.08
N GLN A 703 -15.56 -3.01 -27.72
CA GLN A 703 -16.24 -3.55 -28.90
C GLN A 703 -15.31 -3.73 -30.10
N TYR A 704 -14.36 -2.81 -30.27
CA TYR A 704 -13.37 -2.90 -31.35
C TYR A 704 -12.48 -4.14 -31.15
N TRP A 705 -11.84 -4.27 -29.99
CA TRP A 705 -10.91 -5.37 -29.71
C TRP A 705 -11.60 -6.71 -29.61
N LEU A 706 -12.79 -6.77 -28.99
CA LEU A 706 -13.60 -7.97 -28.98
C LEU A 706 -13.94 -8.42 -30.40
N GLY A 707 -14.38 -7.50 -31.27
CA GLY A 707 -14.68 -7.78 -32.67
C GLY A 707 -13.44 -8.21 -33.48
N GLN A 708 -12.25 -7.70 -33.15
CA GLN A 708 -10.99 -8.17 -33.73
C GLN A 708 -10.66 -9.60 -33.28
N MET A 709 -10.81 -9.91 -31.99
CA MET A 709 -10.56 -11.25 -31.44
C MET A 709 -11.56 -12.29 -31.96
N GLU A 710 -12.80 -11.89 -32.24
CA GLU A 710 -13.80 -12.73 -32.93
C GLU A 710 -13.41 -13.04 -34.38
N GLN A 711 -12.62 -12.17 -35.02
CA GLN A 711 -12.09 -12.37 -36.38
C GLN A 711 -10.74 -13.10 -36.41
N GLY A 712 -10.25 -13.56 -35.25
CA GLY A 712 -9.03 -14.37 -35.14
C GLY A 712 -7.76 -13.59 -34.77
N VAL A 713 -7.89 -12.33 -34.35
CA VAL A 713 -6.77 -11.62 -33.70
C VAL A 713 -6.50 -12.27 -32.34
N THR A 714 -5.24 -12.58 -32.06
CA THR A 714 -4.83 -13.32 -30.86
C THR A 714 -4.56 -12.39 -29.68
N GLN A 715 -4.50 -12.93 -28.46
CA GLN A 715 -4.21 -12.11 -27.27
C GLN A 715 -2.87 -11.38 -27.37
N ASP A 716 -1.80 -12.07 -27.77
CA ASP A 716 -0.50 -11.44 -27.91
C ASP A 716 -0.50 -10.35 -29.00
N GLN A 717 -1.34 -10.48 -30.04
CA GLN A 717 -1.49 -9.44 -31.06
C GLN A 717 -2.22 -8.20 -30.53
N VAL A 718 -3.22 -8.37 -29.67
CA VAL A 718 -3.89 -7.26 -28.99
C VAL A 718 -2.89 -6.56 -28.06
N GLN A 719 -2.22 -7.31 -27.19
CA GLN A 719 -1.22 -6.76 -26.27
C GLN A 719 -0.06 -6.09 -27.02
N ALA A 720 0.43 -6.70 -28.10
CA ALA A 720 1.46 -6.10 -28.96
C ALA A 720 1.00 -4.77 -29.56
N ALA A 721 -0.28 -4.67 -29.95
CA ALA A 721 -0.84 -3.41 -30.46
C ALA A 721 -0.97 -2.34 -29.37
N LEU A 722 -1.27 -2.73 -28.12
CA LEU A 722 -1.32 -1.81 -26.98
C LEU A 722 0.07 -1.30 -26.62
N VAL A 723 1.06 -2.19 -26.43
CA VAL A 723 2.44 -1.79 -26.07
C VAL A 723 3.22 -1.12 -27.21
N THR A 724 2.69 -1.13 -28.45
CA THR A 724 3.26 -0.37 -29.57
C THR A 724 2.44 0.86 -29.95
N SER A 725 1.35 1.11 -29.24
CA SER A 725 0.50 2.26 -29.48
C SER A 725 1.24 3.57 -29.22
N ALA A 726 0.80 4.64 -29.88
CA ALA A 726 1.34 5.98 -29.62
C ALA A 726 1.12 6.40 -28.16
N GLU A 727 0.07 5.89 -27.52
CA GLU A 727 -0.27 6.14 -26.12
C GLU A 727 0.77 5.50 -25.18
N PHE A 728 1.05 4.20 -25.34
CA PHE A 728 2.09 3.50 -24.59
C PHE A 728 3.49 4.11 -24.83
N VAL A 729 3.82 4.41 -26.09
CA VAL A 729 5.11 5.04 -26.44
C VAL A 729 5.23 6.43 -25.82
N SER A 730 4.15 7.22 -25.79
CA SER A 730 4.15 8.54 -25.15
C SER A 730 4.39 8.42 -23.65
N ARG A 731 3.72 7.50 -22.95
CA ARG A 731 3.95 7.18 -21.52
C ARG A 731 5.42 6.83 -21.24
N SER A 732 5.95 5.89 -22.01
CA SER A 732 7.33 5.40 -21.86
C SER A 732 8.42 6.47 -22.05
N GLN A 733 8.11 7.59 -22.71
CA GLN A 733 9.05 8.69 -22.97
C GLN A 733 8.96 9.81 -21.93
N THR A 734 7.81 9.97 -21.29
CA THR A 734 7.59 10.95 -20.22
C THR A 734 7.96 10.42 -18.84
N GLY A 735 8.24 9.12 -18.73
CA GLY A 735 8.44 8.43 -17.45
C GLY A 735 7.16 8.36 -16.62
N ALA A 736 6.00 8.49 -17.29
CA ALA A 736 4.63 8.50 -16.76
C ALA A 736 3.87 7.23 -17.14
#